data_AF-A0A6A0IEX5-F1
#
_entry.id   AF-A0A6A0IEX5-F1
#
_cell.length_a   1.000
_cell.length_b   1.000
_cell.length_c   1.000
_cell.angle_alpha   90.00
_cell.angle_beta   90.00
_cell.angle_gamma   90.00
#
_symmetry.space_group_name_H-M   'P 1'
#
loop_
_entity.id
_entity.type
_entity.pdbx_description
1 polymer ?
#
loop_
_entity_poly.entity_id
_entity_poly.type
_entity_poly.pdbx_seq_one_letter_code
_entity_poly.pdbx_strand_id
1 'polypeptide(L)'
;MALISMALLSGPSDGADTASGPARAALPGTLVTAPDGASPMEVVSFDREATRSLLGLGEREAIRLDGWPLLPSLRVRAVLRPLEVYAPEARILLVRDGVTSELPRSSLRFFSGVVEEGPEAGTRFVAWVDPETSGVGGLALTRRGPVLLVPPEPGEGSRSRLAAARAFRGDGYRRDWSCGAEEAAPERYAAPPGPPAASAAPPSTLAATRTAVLAIDTDAEYLDRRFFDNTTNAVNYIAQLVAGTSVIYERDAGSGVGNGVKVLQGYTIVRVGESSDPYSDTQGTVTSNDPRLSEFRTYWNANYPSSVVKRALAAMLSGRQGPRCTSSCSASGIASLGVLCGTSGYSLNLLFNGSFGLDLDLSILAHELGHNFGAPHTHNCAFSPPIDTCMAAEGGCALKGSCPAPQTINGVSGVTGTLMSYCHLRPEQDCDSFLVFHPRSISDPGSSAGILDDIQNAACLAAVPGSVPAGPAVTGVSPSTGSLSGGQSVTITGTGFASGATVAFVELPSNDVFGASLGAKSATSVVFSSSTSLTATVPSATNAGTVDVVVMNPDQQTGTLRNGFSYLAGPPSSRFHTLAAPCRAVDTRTANPPALAASSTRTFVVTGGTCGVPATAKAVSVNATAVSPAAAGFLTLYPGNGSVPGTSTLNFQAGQTRANNAVVLLASDGSGTVGVLNGSPGATHVLVDVNGYFE
;
A
#
# COMPACT_ATOMS: atom_id res chain seq x y z
N MET A 1 -55.15 22.48 -46.74
CA MET A 1 -54.10 21.69 -47.43
C MET A 1 -53.15 21.20 -46.35
N ALA A 2 -53.45 20.04 -45.74
CA ALA A 2 -52.80 18.74 -45.97
C ALA A 2 -51.40 18.70 -45.31
N LEU A 3 -51.29 18.24 -44.05
CA LEU A 3 -51.04 16.85 -43.63
C LEU A 3 -49.64 16.35 -44.03
N ILE A 4 -48.78 16.04 -43.05
CA ILE A 4 -47.93 14.84 -43.03
C ILE A 4 -47.73 14.40 -41.57
N SER A 5 -48.06 13.14 -41.33
CA SER A 5 -48.09 12.42 -40.05
C SER A 5 -46.70 11.97 -39.58
N MET A 6 -46.52 11.97 -38.25
CA MET A 6 -45.65 11.03 -37.53
C MET A 6 -46.24 9.62 -37.56
N ALA A 7 -45.44 8.61 -37.94
CA ALA A 7 -45.65 7.22 -37.56
C ALA A 7 -44.31 6.45 -37.60
N LEU A 8 -44.10 5.65 -36.55
CA LEU A 8 -42.94 4.81 -36.23
C LEU A 8 -42.77 3.63 -37.19
N LEU A 9 -41.53 3.17 -37.37
CA LEU A 9 -41.18 1.79 -37.73
C LEU A 9 -39.89 1.38 -37.00
N SER A 10 -39.96 0.20 -36.37
CA SER A 10 -38.99 -0.41 -35.47
C SER A 10 -38.14 -1.50 -36.15
N GLY A 11 -36.82 -1.51 -35.86
CA GLY A 11 -35.91 -2.68 -35.87
C GLY A 11 -34.96 -2.83 -37.09
N PRO A 12 -33.81 -3.54 -36.98
CA PRO A 12 -33.26 -4.27 -35.82
C PRO A 12 -31.89 -3.75 -35.31
N SER A 13 -31.53 -4.24 -34.13
CA SER A 13 -30.19 -4.23 -33.55
C SER A 13 -29.20 -4.99 -34.41
N ASP A 14 -28.11 -4.35 -34.83
CA ASP A 14 -26.88 -5.04 -35.23
C ASP A 14 -25.68 -4.16 -34.85
N GLY A 15 -24.67 -4.82 -34.29
CA GLY A 15 -23.51 -4.22 -33.67
C GLY A 15 -22.72 -3.35 -34.66
N ALA A 16 -22.45 -2.12 -34.23
CA ALA A 16 -21.44 -1.29 -34.87
C ALA A 16 -20.06 -1.82 -34.48
N ASP A 17 -19.59 -2.79 -35.26
CA ASP A 17 -18.18 -3.12 -35.41
C ASP A 17 -17.51 -1.91 -36.10
N THR A 18 -17.10 -0.92 -35.32
CA THR A 18 -16.27 0.18 -35.84
C THR A 18 -14.88 -0.36 -36.08
N ALA A 19 -14.58 -0.65 -37.35
CA ALA A 19 -13.25 -0.97 -37.85
C ALA A 19 -12.27 0.20 -37.63
N SER A 20 -11.64 0.26 -36.46
CA SER A 20 -10.31 0.84 -36.31
C SER A 20 -9.30 -0.29 -36.51
N GLY A 21 -8.38 -0.16 -37.47
CA GLY A 21 -7.27 -1.11 -37.59
C GLY A 21 -6.47 -1.20 -36.26
N PRO A 22 -5.71 -2.29 -36.03
CA PRO A 22 -4.98 -2.46 -34.78
C PRO A 22 -4.06 -1.26 -34.53
N ALA A 23 -4.24 -0.60 -33.38
CA ALA A 23 -3.39 0.52 -32.98
C ALA A 23 -1.94 0.05 -32.93
N ARG A 24 -1.05 0.77 -33.61
CA ARG A 24 0.37 0.45 -33.65
C ARG A 24 1.03 0.95 -32.36
N ALA A 25 1.70 0.08 -31.60
CA ALA A 25 2.32 0.44 -30.32
C ALA A 25 3.46 1.45 -30.48
N ALA A 26 4.42 1.16 -31.35
CA ALA A 26 5.58 2.01 -31.55
C ALA A 26 6.09 1.95 -32.99
N LEU A 27 6.69 3.06 -33.43
CA LEU A 27 7.45 3.08 -34.68
C LEU A 27 8.84 2.44 -34.48
N PRO A 28 9.50 1.98 -35.55
CA PRO A 28 10.93 1.68 -35.52
C PRO A 28 11.71 2.87 -34.96
N GLY A 29 12.61 2.58 -34.04
CA GLY A 29 13.43 3.56 -33.35
C GLY A 29 14.80 3.72 -34.00
N THR A 30 15.65 4.50 -33.35
CA THR A 30 17.05 4.66 -33.75
C THR A 30 17.93 3.71 -32.94
N LEU A 31 18.76 2.94 -33.62
CA LEU A 31 19.79 2.13 -32.95
C LEU A 31 20.96 3.01 -32.50
N VAL A 32 21.39 2.80 -31.26
CA VAL A 32 22.54 3.42 -30.63
C VAL A 32 23.33 2.37 -29.87
N THR A 33 24.57 2.67 -29.51
CA THR A 33 25.36 1.82 -28.62
C THR A 33 24.86 1.96 -27.19
N ALA A 34 24.68 0.83 -26.51
CA ALA A 34 24.27 0.81 -25.10
C ALA A 34 25.40 1.28 -24.17
N PRO A 35 25.11 1.55 -22.87
CA PRO A 35 26.11 1.96 -21.89
C PRO A 35 27.29 0.99 -21.70
N ASP A 36 27.13 -0.29 -22.04
CA ASP A 36 28.20 -1.30 -22.06
C ASP A 36 29.20 -1.14 -23.22
N GLY A 37 29.04 -0.11 -24.06
CA GLY A 37 29.95 0.19 -25.17
C GLY A 37 29.89 -0.77 -26.37
N ALA A 38 29.06 -1.82 -26.32
CA ALA A 38 29.07 -2.90 -27.31
C ALA A 38 27.68 -3.35 -27.79
N SER A 39 26.72 -3.46 -26.88
CA SER A 39 25.40 -4.00 -27.20
C SER A 39 24.54 -2.99 -27.95
N PRO A 40 23.65 -3.46 -28.86
CA PRO A 40 22.67 -2.59 -29.49
C PRO A 40 21.59 -2.17 -28.49
N MET A 41 21.29 -0.87 -28.45
CA MET A 41 20.15 -0.28 -27.78
C MET A 41 19.29 0.45 -28.81
N GLU A 42 17.97 0.42 -28.64
CA GLU A 42 17.04 1.13 -29.52
C GLU A 42 16.33 2.25 -28.76
N VAL A 43 16.36 3.47 -29.30
CA VAL A 43 15.58 4.60 -28.79
C VAL A 43 14.24 4.62 -29.51
N VAL A 44 13.16 4.33 -28.78
CA VAL A 44 11.82 4.06 -29.32
C VAL A 44 10.83 5.15 -28.87
N SER A 45 9.97 5.58 -29.79
CA SER A 45 8.81 6.44 -29.49
C SER A 45 7.52 5.65 -29.64
N PHE A 46 6.70 5.70 -28.58
CA PHE A 46 5.38 5.10 -28.57
C PHE A 46 4.36 6.01 -29.24
N ASP A 47 3.40 5.40 -29.93
CA ASP A 47 2.30 6.12 -30.53
C ASP A 47 1.39 6.71 -29.45
N ARG A 48 1.00 7.98 -29.61
CA ARG A 48 0.21 8.70 -28.60
C ARG A 48 -1.20 8.13 -28.43
N GLU A 49 -1.80 7.63 -29.51
CA GLU A 49 -3.11 7.00 -29.45
C GLU A 49 -3.02 5.64 -28.77
N ALA A 50 -1.99 4.83 -29.07
CA ALA A 50 -1.75 3.58 -28.37
C ALA A 50 -1.56 3.77 -26.86
N THR A 51 -0.75 4.76 -26.45
CA THR A 51 -0.56 5.09 -25.02
C THR A 51 -1.85 5.58 -24.36
N ARG A 52 -2.64 6.42 -25.06
CA ARG A 52 -3.93 6.88 -24.55
C ARG A 52 -4.92 5.72 -24.37
N SER A 53 -4.97 4.80 -25.33
CA SER A 53 -5.83 3.62 -25.26
C SER A 53 -5.43 2.68 -24.12
N LEU A 54 -4.12 2.52 -23.85
CA LEU A 54 -3.64 1.79 -22.67
C LEU A 54 -4.12 2.45 -21.38
N LEU A 55 -3.95 3.77 -21.23
CA LEU A 55 -4.39 4.50 -20.03
C LEU A 55 -5.91 4.49 -19.82
N GLY A 56 -6.69 4.45 -20.92
CA GLY A 56 -8.15 4.37 -20.91
C GLY A 56 -8.71 2.96 -20.73
N LEU A 57 -7.86 1.92 -20.77
CA LEU A 57 -8.29 0.52 -20.76
C LEU A 57 -8.96 0.16 -19.42
N GLY A 58 -10.19 -0.35 -19.48
CA GLY A 58 -10.92 -0.84 -18.31
C GLY A 58 -10.29 -2.12 -17.74
N GLU A 59 -10.49 -2.40 -16.45
CA GLU A 59 -9.82 -3.49 -15.71
C GLU A 59 -9.99 -4.90 -16.31
N ARG A 60 -11.06 -5.12 -17.09
CA ARG A 60 -11.38 -6.41 -17.73
C ARG A 60 -11.10 -6.43 -19.23
N GLU A 61 -10.69 -5.31 -19.78
CA GLU A 61 -10.43 -5.16 -21.20
C GLU A 61 -9.02 -5.64 -21.53
N ALA A 62 -8.82 -5.98 -22.79
CA ALA A 62 -7.52 -6.29 -23.35
C ALA A 62 -7.36 -5.48 -24.62
N ILE A 63 -6.15 -5.00 -24.87
CA ILE A 63 -5.82 -4.33 -26.13
C ILE A 63 -4.78 -5.14 -26.88
N ARG A 64 -5.04 -5.35 -28.17
CA ARG A 64 -4.09 -5.94 -29.11
C ARG A 64 -3.35 -4.82 -29.80
N LEU A 65 -2.03 -4.77 -29.64
CA LEU A 65 -1.18 -3.79 -30.28
C LEU A 65 -0.21 -4.48 -31.23
N ASP A 66 -0.22 -4.03 -32.48
CA ASP A 66 0.80 -4.39 -33.45
C ASP A 66 2.04 -3.51 -33.27
N GLY A 67 3.22 -4.02 -33.57
CA GLY A 67 4.43 -3.20 -33.50
C GLY A 67 4.94 -2.90 -32.09
N TRP A 68 4.65 -3.77 -31.11
CA TRP A 68 5.21 -3.66 -29.77
C TRP A 68 6.73 -3.90 -29.81
N PRO A 69 7.56 -3.02 -29.22
CA PRO A 69 9.01 -3.17 -29.20
C PRO A 69 9.43 -4.21 -28.16
N LEU A 70 10.02 -5.33 -28.60
CA LEU A 70 10.40 -6.45 -27.71
C LEU A 70 11.90 -6.65 -27.61
N LEU A 71 12.63 -6.49 -28.71
CA LEU A 71 14.10 -6.46 -28.77
C LEU A 71 14.50 -5.31 -29.71
N PRO A 72 15.75 -4.81 -29.66
CA PRO A 72 16.24 -3.87 -30.66
C PRO A 72 15.94 -4.37 -32.08
N SER A 73 15.27 -3.55 -32.88
CA SER A 73 14.79 -3.86 -34.24
C SER A 73 13.73 -4.96 -34.39
N LEU A 74 13.30 -5.59 -33.30
CA LEU A 74 12.21 -6.57 -33.32
C LEU A 74 10.91 -5.93 -32.85
N ARG A 75 9.89 -6.05 -33.68
CA ARG A 75 8.53 -5.66 -33.38
C ARG A 75 7.63 -6.88 -33.39
N VAL A 76 6.73 -6.94 -32.43
CA VAL A 76 5.81 -8.07 -32.28
C VAL A 76 4.38 -7.60 -32.12
N ARG A 77 3.44 -8.51 -32.35
CA ARG A 77 2.05 -8.35 -31.94
C ARG A 77 1.91 -8.81 -30.50
N ALA A 78 1.37 -7.95 -29.64
CA ALA A 78 1.17 -8.25 -28.24
C ALA A 78 -0.25 -7.93 -27.78
N VAL A 79 -0.76 -8.73 -26.86
CA VAL A 79 -1.99 -8.44 -26.12
C VAL A 79 -1.60 -7.99 -24.72
N LEU A 80 -2.09 -6.80 -24.34
CA LEU A 80 -1.87 -6.21 -23.03
C LEU A 80 -3.19 -6.17 -22.26
N ARG A 81 -3.13 -6.49 -20.97
CA ARG A 81 -4.24 -6.38 -20.01
C ARG A 81 -3.80 -5.58 -18.80
N PRO A 82 -4.68 -4.82 -18.15
CA PRO A 82 -4.33 -4.15 -16.90
C PRO A 82 -3.82 -5.16 -15.86
N LEU A 83 -2.73 -4.80 -15.19
CA LEU A 83 -2.14 -5.61 -14.13
C LEU A 83 -2.34 -4.88 -12.80
N GLU A 84 -3.27 -5.39 -11.98
CA GLU A 84 -3.41 -4.90 -10.61
C GLU A 84 -2.13 -5.19 -9.81
N VAL A 85 -1.49 -4.16 -9.27
CA VAL A 85 -0.25 -4.29 -8.47
C VAL A 85 -0.55 -4.28 -6.99
N TYR A 86 -1.63 -3.64 -6.55
CA TYR A 86 -1.91 -3.41 -5.15
C TYR A 86 -3.00 -4.33 -4.63
N ALA A 87 -2.88 -4.76 -3.39
CA ALA A 87 -4.02 -5.28 -2.67
C ALA A 87 -5.06 -4.16 -2.49
N PRO A 88 -6.37 -4.46 -2.48
CA PRO A 88 -7.41 -3.45 -2.24
C PRO A 88 -7.13 -2.57 -1.02
N GLU A 89 -6.67 -3.19 0.07
CA GLU A 89 -6.33 -2.59 1.35
C GLU A 89 -4.88 -2.11 1.48
N ALA A 90 -4.09 -2.12 0.39
CA ALA A 90 -2.70 -1.69 0.42
C ALA A 90 -2.58 -0.22 0.88
N ARG A 91 -1.61 0.03 1.76
CA ARG A 91 -1.26 1.35 2.28
C ARG A 91 0.23 1.55 2.10
N ILE A 92 0.65 2.76 1.79
CA ILE A 92 2.06 3.11 1.71
C ILE A 92 2.30 4.23 2.71
N LEU A 93 3.12 3.99 3.72
CA LEU A 93 3.39 4.95 4.77
C LEU A 93 4.82 5.45 4.67
N LEU A 94 5.00 6.75 4.85
CA LEU A 94 6.28 7.37 5.08
C LEU A 94 6.47 7.56 6.58
N VAL A 95 7.57 7.07 7.13
CA VAL A 95 7.98 7.34 8.51
C VAL A 95 9.19 8.25 8.47
N ARG A 96 9.07 9.44 9.06
CA ARG A 96 10.14 10.45 9.15
C ARG A 96 10.13 11.03 10.56
N ASP A 97 11.27 10.97 11.26
CA ASP A 97 11.43 11.51 12.61
C ASP A 97 10.34 11.05 13.60
N GLY A 98 9.98 9.77 13.52
CA GLY A 98 8.92 9.16 14.34
C GLY A 98 7.49 9.57 13.97
N VAL A 99 7.31 10.41 12.95
CA VAL A 99 5.99 10.80 12.43
C VAL A 99 5.64 9.93 11.23
N THR A 100 4.47 9.31 11.29
CA THR A 100 3.93 8.49 10.21
C THR A 100 2.93 9.30 9.38
N SER A 101 3.09 9.27 8.06
CA SER A 101 2.16 9.86 7.09
C SER A 101 1.89 8.88 5.95
N GLU A 102 0.76 9.00 5.27
CA GLU A 102 0.44 8.12 4.13
C GLU A 102 0.88 8.77 2.81
N LEU A 103 1.54 7.97 1.98
CA LEU A 103 1.92 8.29 0.60
C LEU A 103 0.86 7.75 -0.37
N PRO A 104 0.68 8.42 -1.53
CA PRO A 104 -0.10 7.84 -2.61
C PRO A 104 0.56 6.56 -3.13
N ARG A 105 -0.28 5.67 -3.68
CA ARG A 105 0.18 4.56 -4.53
C ARG A 105 0.89 5.12 -5.78
N SER A 106 1.66 4.27 -6.44
CA SER A 106 2.25 4.61 -7.75
C SER A 106 1.15 5.10 -8.70
N SER A 107 1.42 6.22 -9.37
CA SER A 107 0.54 6.75 -10.42
C SER A 107 0.67 5.96 -11.73
N LEU A 108 1.70 5.12 -11.87
CA LEU A 108 1.93 4.31 -13.06
C LEU A 108 0.78 3.32 -13.27
N ARG A 109 0.33 3.19 -14.50
CA ARG A 109 -0.62 2.14 -14.91
C ARG A 109 0.17 0.95 -15.43
N PHE A 110 -0.04 -0.21 -14.81
CA PHE A 110 0.68 -1.45 -15.13
C PHE A 110 -0.14 -2.36 -16.02
N PHE A 111 0.55 -3.11 -16.87
CA PHE A 111 -0.04 -4.05 -17.82
C PHE A 111 0.76 -5.34 -17.87
N SER A 112 0.07 -6.47 -17.90
CA SER A 112 0.65 -7.75 -18.26
C SER A 112 0.50 -7.96 -19.76
N GLY A 113 1.59 -8.36 -20.40
CA GLY A 113 1.69 -8.50 -21.84
C GLY A 113 2.04 -9.92 -22.25
N VAL A 114 1.42 -10.36 -23.35
CA VAL A 114 1.73 -11.63 -24.01
C VAL A 114 2.00 -11.39 -25.49
N VAL A 115 3.14 -11.88 -25.97
CA VAL A 115 3.43 -11.93 -27.41
C VAL A 115 2.65 -13.08 -28.04
N GLU A 116 1.88 -12.80 -29.08
CA GLU A 116 0.97 -13.81 -29.65
C GLU A 116 1.59 -14.64 -30.77
N GLU A 117 2.41 -14.00 -31.60
CA GLU A 117 2.88 -14.58 -32.86
C GLU A 117 4.36 -14.26 -33.09
N GLY A 118 5.01 -15.07 -33.94
CA GLY A 118 6.39 -14.88 -34.34
C GLY A 118 7.41 -15.62 -33.45
N PRO A 119 8.71 -15.30 -33.60
CA PRO A 119 9.79 -16.07 -32.97
C PRO A 119 9.82 -15.99 -31.44
N GLU A 120 9.11 -15.02 -30.86
CA GLU A 120 8.97 -14.80 -29.41
C GLU A 120 7.53 -15.05 -28.94
N ALA A 121 6.71 -15.79 -29.71
CA ALA A 121 5.35 -16.14 -29.31
C ALA A 121 5.35 -16.84 -27.93
N GLY A 122 4.42 -16.41 -27.07
CA GLY A 122 4.29 -16.84 -25.69
C GLY A 122 5.07 -16.00 -24.68
N THR A 123 6.04 -15.16 -25.10
CA THR A 123 6.82 -14.32 -24.19
C THR A 123 5.92 -13.43 -23.34
N ARG A 124 6.17 -13.48 -22.03
CA ARG A 124 5.51 -12.64 -21.03
C ARG A 124 6.35 -11.41 -20.74
N PHE A 125 5.67 -10.29 -20.54
CA PHE A 125 6.30 -9.05 -20.11
C PHE A 125 5.37 -8.26 -19.20
N VAL A 126 5.97 -7.39 -18.40
CA VAL A 126 5.27 -6.30 -17.72
C VAL A 126 5.58 -5.02 -18.45
N ALA A 127 4.57 -4.18 -18.65
CA ALA A 127 4.73 -2.82 -19.14
C ALA A 127 4.05 -1.85 -18.17
N TRP A 128 4.51 -0.61 -18.13
CA TRP A 128 3.83 0.45 -17.42
C TRP A 128 3.86 1.74 -18.20
N VAL A 129 2.82 2.54 -17.99
CA VAL A 129 2.66 3.85 -18.58
C VAL A 129 2.51 4.87 -17.48
N ASP A 130 3.34 5.91 -17.51
CA ASP A 130 3.18 7.09 -16.69
C ASP A 130 2.04 7.97 -17.26
N PRO A 131 0.94 8.19 -16.54
CA PRO A 131 -0.17 9.01 -17.03
C PRO A 131 0.20 10.49 -17.21
N GLU A 132 1.22 10.99 -16.49
CA GLU A 132 1.63 12.39 -16.55
C GLU A 132 2.52 12.65 -17.77
N THR A 133 3.52 11.79 -17.98
CA THR A 133 4.52 11.97 -19.04
C THR A 133 4.21 11.20 -20.31
N SER A 134 3.25 10.26 -20.27
CA SER A 134 3.04 9.23 -21.29
C SER A 134 4.28 8.36 -21.55
N GLY A 135 5.24 8.36 -20.62
CA GLY A 135 6.45 7.55 -20.68
C GLY A 135 6.10 6.07 -20.51
N VAL A 136 6.66 5.23 -21.39
CA VAL A 136 6.42 3.78 -21.35
C VAL A 136 7.69 3.08 -20.90
N GLY A 137 7.55 2.26 -19.86
CA GLY A 137 8.60 1.36 -19.39
C GLY A 137 8.13 -0.09 -19.38
N GLY A 138 9.05 -1.01 -19.15
CA GLY A 138 8.72 -2.43 -19.10
C GLY A 138 9.91 -3.35 -18.89
N LEU A 139 9.60 -4.60 -18.60
CA LEU A 139 10.54 -5.72 -18.53
C LEU A 139 9.94 -6.90 -19.28
N ALA A 140 10.67 -7.44 -20.25
CA ALA A 140 10.28 -8.64 -20.99
C ALA A 140 11.24 -9.80 -20.70
N LEU A 141 10.68 -11.00 -20.51
CA LEU A 141 11.44 -12.23 -20.29
C LEU A 141 11.48 -13.01 -21.61
N THR A 142 12.32 -12.55 -22.53
CA THR A 142 12.40 -13.08 -23.89
C THR A 142 13.13 -14.42 -23.92
N ARG A 143 13.06 -15.13 -25.05
CA ARG A 143 13.85 -16.34 -25.30
C ARG A 143 15.36 -16.09 -25.30
N ARG A 144 15.79 -14.82 -25.34
CA ARG A 144 17.20 -14.40 -25.33
C ARG A 144 17.64 -13.82 -23.98
N GLY A 145 16.78 -13.91 -22.95
CA GLY A 145 17.00 -13.32 -21.63
C GLY A 145 16.19 -12.04 -21.38
N PRO A 146 16.42 -11.39 -20.23
CA PRO A 146 15.67 -10.20 -19.83
C PRO A 146 16.00 -8.98 -20.71
N VAL A 147 14.97 -8.25 -21.07
CA VAL A 147 15.05 -7.00 -21.85
C VAL A 147 14.36 -5.90 -21.06
N LEU A 148 15.04 -4.77 -20.91
CA LEU A 148 14.49 -3.59 -20.26
C LEU A 148 14.03 -2.58 -21.32
N LEU A 149 12.83 -2.07 -21.11
CA LEU A 149 12.33 -0.85 -21.72
C LEU A 149 12.38 0.23 -20.64
N VAL A 150 13.42 1.07 -20.70
CA VAL A 150 13.64 2.16 -19.74
C VAL A 150 12.82 3.37 -20.20
N PRO A 151 11.99 3.97 -19.33
CA PRO A 151 11.23 5.16 -19.69
C PRO A 151 12.14 6.34 -20.01
N PRO A 152 11.62 7.40 -20.66
CA PRO A 152 12.41 8.56 -21.00
C PRO A 152 12.98 9.26 -19.76
N GLU A 153 14.22 9.76 -19.85
CA GLU A 153 14.79 10.61 -18.82
C GLU A 153 14.19 12.03 -18.86
N PRO A 154 14.16 12.75 -17.72
CA PRO A 154 13.74 14.15 -17.69
C PRO A 154 14.49 14.99 -18.74
N GLY A 155 13.74 15.67 -19.62
CA GLY A 155 14.31 16.50 -20.68
C GLY A 155 14.57 15.78 -22.02
N GLU A 156 14.42 14.46 -22.10
CA GLU A 156 14.66 13.70 -23.34
C GLU A 156 13.44 13.51 -24.26
N GLY A 157 12.28 14.02 -23.85
CA GLY A 157 10.99 13.87 -24.56
C GLY A 157 10.34 12.51 -24.29
N SER A 158 9.44 12.04 -25.16
CA SER A 158 8.71 10.76 -25.01
C SER A 158 9.47 9.54 -25.58
N ARG A 159 10.80 9.49 -25.41
CA ARG A 159 11.67 8.47 -26.01
C ARG A 159 12.15 7.46 -24.98
N SER A 160 11.61 6.24 -25.03
CA SER A 160 12.06 5.12 -24.18
C SER A 160 13.29 4.45 -24.80
N ARG A 161 14.10 3.77 -23.98
CA ARG A 161 15.30 3.05 -24.42
C ARG A 161 15.12 1.55 -24.20
N LEU A 162 15.29 0.75 -25.24
CA LEU A 162 15.11 -0.70 -25.22
C LEU A 162 16.44 -1.41 -25.47
N ALA A 163 16.87 -2.27 -24.56
CA ALA A 163 18.02 -3.14 -24.76
C ALA A 163 17.95 -4.39 -23.85
N ALA A 164 18.80 -5.38 -24.14
CA ALA A 164 19.02 -6.47 -23.19
C ALA A 164 19.42 -5.88 -21.82
N ALA A 165 18.92 -6.42 -20.72
CA ALA A 165 19.09 -5.78 -19.41
C ALA A 165 20.57 -5.57 -19.03
N ARG A 166 21.43 -6.53 -19.38
CA ARG A 166 22.89 -6.44 -19.22
C ARG A 166 23.54 -5.27 -19.96
N ALA A 167 22.95 -4.81 -21.05
CA ALA A 167 23.49 -3.74 -21.89
C ALA A 167 23.46 -2.38 -21.19
N PHE A 168 22.60 -2.21 -20.19
CA PHE A 168 22.53 -1.01 -19.37
C PHE A 168 23.61 -0.98 -18.27
N ARG A 169 24.39 -2.05 -18.10
CA ARG A 169 25.48 -2.15 -17.14
C ARG A 169 26.76 -1.67 -17.84
N GLY A 170 27.33 -0.53 -17.42
CA GLY A 170 28.53 0.03 -18.05
C GLY A 170 29.78 -0.87 -17.94
N ASP A 171 30.84 -0.50 -18.67
CA ASP A 171 32.13 -1.21 -18.67
C ASP A 171 32.73 -1.30 -17.25
N GLY A 172 32.89 -2.53 -16.73
CA GLY A 172 33.52 -2.80 -15.43
C GLY A 172 32.62 -3.47 -14.37
N TYR A 173 31.38 -3.82 -14.69
CA TYR A 173 30.50 -4.57 -13.78
C TYR A 173 31.04 -5.98 -13.50
N ARG A 174 31.40 -6.28 -12.25
CA ARG A 174 31.63 -7.63 -11.74
C ARG A 174 30.63 -7.90 -10.62
N ARG A 175 29.99 -9.08 -10.65
CA ARG A 175 29.19 -9.57 -9.52
C ARG A 175 30.18 -10.00 -8.43
N ASP A 176 30.37 -9.17 -7.41
CA ASP A 176 31.27 -9.44 -6.27
C ASP A 176 30.60 -10.34 -5.21
N TRP A 177 29.75 -11.30 -5.62
CA TRP A 177 29.02 -12.20 -4.71
C TRP A 177 29.71 -13.55 -4.56
N SER A 178 29.46 -14.21 -3.44
CA SER A 178 29.77 -15.63 -3.25
C SER A 178 28.49 -16.39 -2.94
N CYS A 179 28.53 -17.72 -3.10
CA CYS A 179 27.45 -18.60 -2.66
C CYS A 179 27.53 -18.78 -1.15
N GLY A 180 26.44 -18.49 -0.44
CA GLY A 180 26.29 -18.78 0.98
C GLY A 180 25.07 -19.66 1.26
N ALA A 181 24.89 -20.05 2.52
CA ALA A 181 23.61 -20.58 2.98
C ALA A 181 22.69 -19.36 3.24
N GLU A 182 21.59 -19.26 2.51
CA GLU A 182 20.69 -18.09 2.46
C GLU A 182 19.26 -18.46 2.88
N GLU A 183 19.13 -19.70 3.35
CA GLU A 183 17.90 -20.26 3.90
C GLU A 183 18.05 -20.24 5.42
N ALA A 184 17.19 -19.47 6.11
CA ALA A 184 17.09 -19.57 7.56
C ALA A 184 16.48 -20.93 7.93
N ALA A 185 17.01 -21.58 8.97
CA ALA A 185 16.60 -22.93 9.38
C ALA A 185 15.07 -23.06 9.41
N PRO A 186 14.49 -24.01 8.67
CA PRO A 186 13.04 -24.15 8.58
C PRO A 186 12.47 -24.67 9.90
N GLU A 187 11.30 -24.16 10.30
CA GLU A 187 10.50 -24.81 11.35
C GLU A 187 9.91 -26.17 10.87
N ARG A 188 10.03 -26.50 9.57
CA ARG A 188 9.37 -27.67 8.96
C ARG A 188 10.28 -28.73 8.31
N TYR A 189 11.58 -28.53 8.14
CA TYR A 189 12.43 -29.66 7.68
C TYR A 189 12.96 -30.44 8.88
N ALA A 190 12.08 -31.26 9.46
CA ALA A 190 12.57 -32.54 9.94
C ALA A 190 13.06 -33.31 8.70
N ALA A 191 14.25 -33.89 8.76
CA ALA A 191 14.78 -34.76 7.71
C ALA A 191 13.68 -35.74 7.23
N PRO A 192 13.54 -35.99 5.93
CA PRO A 192 12.41 -36.75 5.42
C PRO A 192 12.39 -38.16 6.06
N PRO A 193 11.25 -38.63 6.60
CA PRO A 193 11.00 -40.06 6.60
C PRO A 193 10.96 -40.53 5.15
N GLY A 194 11.32 -41.79 4.91
CA GLY A 194 11.50 -42.37 3.56
C GLY A 194 10.32 -42.13 2.58
N PRO A 195 10.52 -42.45 1.30
CA PRO A 195 9.65 -42.01 0.20
C PRO A 195 8.17 -42.27 0.52
N PRO A 196 7.27 -41.27 0.37
CA PRO A 196 5.85 -41.48 0.57
C PRO A 196 5.31 -42.47 -0.47
N ALA A 197 4.38 -43.32 -0.04
CA ALA A 197 3.57 -44.13 -0.93
C ALA A 197 2.82 -43.23 -1.93
N ALA A 198 2.71 -43.69 -3.18
CA ALA A 198 2.06 -43.01 -4.29
C ALA A 198 0.67 -42.49 -3.91
N SER A 199 0.59 -41.21 -3.56
CA SER A 199 -0.64 -40.42 -3.50
C SER A 199 -0.69 -39.55 -4.75
N ALA A 200 -1.89 -39.26 -5.25
CA ALA A 200 -2.14 -38.60 -6.54
C ALA A 200 -1.11 -37.50 -6.84
N ALA A 201 -0.50 -37.55 -8.02
CA ALA A 201 0.53 -36.59 -8.42
C ALA A 201 0.03 -35.16 -8.17
N PRO A 202 0.77 -34.33 -7.41
CA PRO A 202 0.37 -32.94 -7.21
C PRO A 202 0.22 -32.25 -8.58
N PRO A 203 -0.70 -31.28 -8.71
CA PRO A 203 -0.84 -30.53 -9.95
C PRO A 203 0.51 -29.93 -10.32
N SER A 204 0.92 -30.05 -11.59
CA SER A 204 2.19 -29.49 -12.07
C SER A 204 2.16 -27.96 -12.20
N THR A 205 0.95 -27.38 -12.19
CA THR A 205 0.66 -25.94 -12.31
C THR A 205 -0.71 -25.62 -11.72
N LEU A 206 -0.94 -24.37 -11.31
CA LEU A 206 -2.23 -23.86 -10.84
C LEU A 206 -3.17 -23.60 -12.01
N ALA A 207 -4.41 -24.09 -11.91
CA ALA A 207 -5.49 -23.84 -12.87
C ALA A 207 -6.33 -22.59 -12.56
N ALA A 208 -6.02 -21.88 -11.46
CA ALA A 208 -6.67 -20.64 -11.05
C ALA A 208 -5.65 -19.70 -10.40
N THR A 209 -5.91 -18.39 -10.41
CA THR A 209 -5.06 -17.41 -9.74
C THR A 209 -5.24 -17.43 -8.23
N ARG A 210 -4.11 -17.46 -7.52
CA ARG A 210 -3.99 -17.20 -6.08
C ARG A 210 -3.31 -15.87 -5.87
N THR A 211 -3.84 -15.02 -5.00
CA THR A 211 -3.18 -13.76 -4.63
C THR A 211 -2.42 -13.89 -3.33
N ALA A 212 -1.14 -13.50 -3.35
CA ALA A 212 -0.30 -13.37 -2.17
C ALA A 212 -0.02 -11.89 -1.90
N VAL A 213 -0.53 -11.37 -0.78
CA VAL A 213 -0.28 -9.99 -0.38
C VAL A 213 1.11 -9.89 0.28
N LEU A 214 1.99 -9.11 -0.31
CA LEU A 214 3.35 -8.84 0.17
C LEU A 214 3.36 -7.51 0.93
N ALA A 215 3.57 -7.58 2.24
CA ALA A 215 3.91 -6.41 3.02
C ALA A 215 5.37 -6.05 2.80
N ILE A 216 5.70 -4.77 2.88
CA ILE A 216 7.04 -4.26 2.55
C ILE A 216 7.48 -3.26 3.63
N ASP A 217 8.74 -3.32 4.03
CA ASP A 217 9.40 -2.29 4.82
C ASP A 217 10.72 -1.92 4.13
N THR A 218 11.21 -0.72 4.36
CA THR A 218 12.52 -0.27 3.87
C THR A 218 13.39 0.16 5.04
N ASP A 219 14.70 0.14 4.84
CA ASP A 219 15.62 0.89 5.70
C ASP A 219 15.71 2.35 5.22
N ALA A 220 16.44 3.18 5.97
CA ALA A 220 16.69 4.57 5.60
C ALA A 220 17.49 4.69 4.29
N GLU A 221 18.45 3.80 4.08
CA GLU A 221 19.34 3.79 2.93
C GLU A 221 18.63 3.53 1.61
N TYR A 222 17.54 2.77 1.63
CA TYR A 222 16.73 2.53 0.45
C TYR A 222 16.33 3.85 -0.21
N LEU A 223 15.87 4.82 0.59
CA LEU A 223 15.41 6.09 0.08
C LEU A 223 16.56 7.07 -0.17
N ASP A 224 17.44 7.26 0.82
CA ASP A 224 18.51 8.27 0.78
C ASP A 224 19.53 7.95 -0.33
N ARG A 225 20.07 6.73 -0.35
CA ARG A 225 21.18 6.37 -1.25
C ARG A 225 20.75 6.21 -2.70
N ARG A 226 19.51 5.78 -2.96
CA ARG A 226 19.04 5.46 -4.32
C ARG A 226 18.17 6.54 -4.93
N PHE A 227 17.24 7.07 -4.17
CA PHE A 227 16.19 7.94 -4.70
C PHE A 227 16.38 9.39 -4.30
N PHE A 228 17.45 9.73 -3.56
CA PHE A 228 17.74 11.10 -3.11
C PHE A 228 16.50 11.70 -2.41
N ASP A 229 15.89 10.92 -1.50
CA ASP A 229 14.65 11.24 -0.80
C ASP A 229 13.39 11.40 -1.67
N ASN A 230 13.43 11.03 -2.96
CA ASN A 230 12.27 11.04 -3.84
C ASN A 230 11.35 9.84 -3.58
N THR A 231 10.36 10.06 -2.72
CA THR A 231 9.35 9.05 -2.33
C THR A 231 8.50 8.55 -3.50
N THR A 232 8.24 9.39 -4.51
CA THR A 232 7.44 8.98 -5.68
C THR A 232 8.20 7.95 -6.52
N ASN A 233 9.48 8.23 -6.81
CA ASN A 233 10.33 7.30 -7.57
C ASN A 233 10.55 5.99 -6.80
N ALA A 234 10.73 6.09 -5.48
CA ALA A 234 10.88 4.93 -4.61
C ALA A 234 9.63 4.03 -4.65
N VAL A 235 8.44 4.61 -4.44
CA VAL A 235 7.16 3.88 -4.51
C VAL A 235 6.90 3.29 -5.90
N ASN A 236 7.20 4.04 -6.96
CA ASN A 236 7.10 3.54 -8.34
C ASN A 236 8.02 2.33 -8.57
N TYR A 237 9.22 2.35 -8.01
CA TYR A 237 10.18 1.26 -8.13
C TYR A 237 9.72 -0.01 -7.40
N ILE A 238 9.18 0.11 -6.19
CA ILE A 238 8.57 -1.01 -5.47
C ILE A 238 7.44 -1.63 -6.29
N ALA A 239 6.56 -0.80 -6.85
CA ALA A 239 5.45 -1.27 -7.68
C ALA A 239 5.94 -2.01 -8.94
N GLN A 240 7.02 -1.53 -9.58
CA GLN A 240 7.65 -2.21 -10.72
C GLN A 240 8.24 -3.58 -10.35
N LEU A 241 8.90 -3.69 -9.20
CA LEU A 241 9.42 -4.96 -8.68
C LEU A 241 8.28 -5.95 -8.43
N VAL A 242 7.22 -5.54 -7.72
CA VAL A 242 6.07 -6.39 -7.42
C VAL A 242 5.34 -6.84 -8.70
N ALA A 243 5.18 -5.94 -9.67
CA ALA A 243 4.58 -6.25 -10.96
C ALA A 243 5.42 -7.28 -11.75
N GLY A 244 6.75 -7.11 -11.76
CA GLY A 244 7.67 -8.06 -12.36
C GLY A 244 7.62 -9.44 -11.69
N THR A 245 7.60 -9.48 -10.35
CA THR A 245 7.50 -10.71 -9.58
C THR A 245 6.20 -11.45 -9.91
N SER A 246 5.08 -10.73 -9.96
CA SER A 246 3.79 -11.31 -10.38
C SER A 246 3.88 -12.00 -11.74
N VAL A 247 4.48 -11.34 -12.75
CA VAL A 247 4.58 -11.93 -14.09
C VAL A 247 5.43 -13.20 -14.10
N ILE A 248 6.51 -13.27 -13.31
CA ILE A 248 7.34 -14.48 -13.18
C ILE A 248 6.52 -15.61 -12.57
N TYR A 249 5.85 -15.35 -11.43
CA TYR A 249 5.11 -16.35 -10.67
C TYR A 249 3.86 -16.83 -11.39
N GLU A 250 3.12 -15.95 -12.07
CA GLU A 250 1.98 -16.32 -12.91
C GLU A 250 2.43 -17.18 -14.10
N ARG A 251 3.54 -16.82 -14.76
CA ARG A 251 4.08 -17.60 -15.88
C ARG A 251 4.52 -18.99 -15.44
N ASP A 252 5.22 -19.10 -14.31
CA ASP A 252 5.92 -20.32 -13.94
C ASP A 252 5.08 -21.28 -13.09
N ALA A 253 4.21 -20.76 -12.23
CA ALA A 253 3.32 -21.57 -11.40
C ALA A 253 1.91 -21.75 -12.00
N GLY A 254 1.57 -21.06 -13.09
CA GLY A 254 0.25 -21.11 -13.72
C GLY A 254 0.17 -22.07 -14.92
N SER A 255 -1.00 -22.65 -15.16
CA SER A 255 -1.26 -23.51 -16.34
C SER A 255 -1.60 -22.74 -17.61
N GLY A 256 -1.68 -21.41 -17.54
CA GLY A 256 -2.17 -20.55 -18.61
C GLY A 256 -2.21 -19.07 -18.22
N VAL A 257 -2.67 -18.23 -19.15
CA VAL A 257 -2.81 -16.78 -18.91
C VAL A 257 -3.91 -16.53 -17.88
N GLY A 258 -3.60 -15.76 -16.82
CA GLY A 258 -4.56 -15.47 -15.76
C GLY A 258 -4.73 -16.62 -14.76
N ASN A 259 -3.74 -17.51 -14.68
CA ASN A 259 -3.58 -18.53 -13.65
C ASN A 259 -2.22 -18.35 -12.96
N GLY A 260 -2.01 -19.00 -11.81
CA GLY A 260 -0.73 -18.97 -11.10
C GLY A 260 -0.79 -18.16 -9.81
N VAL A 261 0.35 -17.60 -9.41
CA VAL A 261 0.43 -16.75 -8.21
C VAL A 261 0.62 -15.30 -8.61
N LYS A 262 -0.29 -14.46 -8.16
CA LYS A 262 -0.20 -13.01 -8.29
C LYS A 262 0.27 -12.41 -6.97
N VAL A 263 1.41 -11.73 -6.98
CA VAL A 263 1.97 -11.04 -5.82
C VAL A 263 1.45 -9.61 -5.82
N LEU A 264 0.72 -9.23 -4.78
CA LEU A 264 0.14 -7.90 -4.63
C LEU A 264 0.90 -7.12 -3.56
N GLN A 265 1.25 -5.87 -3.86
CA GLN A 265 1.82 -4.96 -2.88
C GLN A 265 0.75 -4.63 -1.83
N GLY A 266 1.02 -4.94 -0.58
CA GLY A 266 0.17 -4.65 0.56
C GLY A 266 0.65 -3.43 1.34
N TYR A 267 0.60 -3.56 2.66
CA TYR A 267 1.11 -2.55 3.58
C TYR A 267 2.61 -2.34 3.39
N THR A 268 3.00 -1.11 3.05
CA THR A 268 4.37 -0.72 2.72
C THR A 268 4.82 0.40 3.65
N ILE A 269 5.97 0.28 4.28
CA ILE A 269 6.59 1.32 5.08
C ILE A 269 7.86 1.79 4.36
N VAL A 270 7.94 3.08 4.09
CA VAL A 270 9.11 3.76 3.53
C VAL A 270 9.72 4.60 4.64
N ARG A 271 10.97 4.33 4.98
CA ARG A 271 11.69 5.00 6.08
C ARG A 271 12.58 6.11 5.54
N VAL A 272 12.63 7.23 6.26
CA VAL A 272 13.46 8.39 5.92
C VAL A 272 14.42 8.71 7.04
N GLY A 273 15.71 8.53 6.75
CA GLY A 273 16.79 8.82 7.70
C GLY A 273 16.82 7.85 8.88
N GLU A 274 17.98 7.77 9.52
CA GLU A 274 18.26 6.82 10.61
C GLU A 274 17.31 6.96 11.81
N SER A 275 16.76 8.14 12.08
CA SER A 275 15.80 8.37 13.18
C SER A 275 14.50 7.59 13.01
N SER A 276 14.14 7.24 11.77
CA SER A 276 12.94 6.48 11.43
C SER A 276 13.20 4.98 11.30
N ASP A 277 14.47 4.58 11.27
CA ASP A 277 14.93 3.23 11.03
C ASP A 277 15.08 2.46 12.36
N PRO A 278 14.25 1.43 12.62
CA PRO A 278 14.31 0.66 13.85
C PRO A 278 15.35 -0.45 13.78
N TYR A 279 16.01 -0.65 12.63
CA TYR A 279 16.91 -1.76 12.37
C TYR A 279 18.36 -1.36 12.66
N SER A 280 19.05 -2.19 13.43
CA SER A 280 20.43 -2.01 13.81
C SER A 280 21.34 -1.79 12.60
N ASP A 281 22.21 -0.77 12.64
CA ASP A 281 23.26 -0.52 11.63
C ASP A 281 24.38 -1.56 11.75
N THR A 282 24.03 -2.81 11.49
CA THR A 282 24.97 -3.92 11.40
C THR A 282 25.61 -3.89 10.01
N GLN A 283 26.74 -3.19 9.91
CA GLN A 283 27.57 -3.25 8.71
C GLN A 283 28.17 -4.65 8.57
N GLY A 284 27.84 -5.34 7.49
CA GLY A 284 28.42 -6.65 7.23
C GLY A 284 27.71 -7.47 6.16
N THR A 285 28.41 -8.53 5.81
CA THR A 285 28.00 -9.60 4.93
C THR A 285 26.77 -10.37 5.45
N VAL A 286 25.77 -10.61 4.60
CA VAL A 286 24.66 -11.54 4.92
C VAL A 286 25.20 -12.96 5.01
N THR A 287 24.74 -13.72 6.00
CA THR A 287 25.06 -15.14 6.20
C THR A 287 23.78 -15.88 6.58
N SER A 288 23.76 -17.22 6.60
CA SER A 288 22.58 -18.01 7.00
C SER A 288 22.03 -17.72 8.40
N ASN A 289 22.85 -17.11 9.25
CA ASN A 289 22.49 -16.71 10.61
C ASN A 289 22.47 -15.18 10.78
N ASP A 290 22.27 -14.45 9.68
CA ASP A 290 22.28 -13.00 9.72
C ASP A 290 21.17 -12.48 10.66
N PRO A 291 21.52 -11.67 11.67
CA PRO A 291 20.55 -11.20 12.64
C PRO A 291 19.49 -10.30 12.01
N ARG A 292 19.72 -9.65 10.87
CA ARG A 292 18.80 -8.69 10.24
C ARG A 292 17.46 -9.29 9.85
N LEU A 293 17.43 -10.52 9.32
CA LEU A 293 16.15 -11.19 9.04
C LEU A 293 15.38 -11.48 10.35
N SER A 294 16.10 -11.91 11.38
CA SER A 294 15.51 -12.20 12.68
C SER A 294 15.05 -10.93 13.40
N GLU A 295 15.77 -9.83 13.25
CA GLU A 295 15.46 -8.49 13.74
C GLU A 295 14.22 -7.95 13.04
N PHE A 296 14.19 -7.98 11.71
CA PHE A 296 13.04 -7.59 10.89
C PHE A 296 11.78 -8.36 11.31
N ARG A 297 11.86 -9.69 11.35
CA ARG A 297 10.77 -10.55 11.79
C ARG A 297 10.29 -10.21 13.21
N THR A 298 11.21 -10.03 14.15
CA THR A 298 10.87 -9.75 15.56
C THR A 298 10.19 -8.40 15.68
N TYR A 299 10.73 -7.37 15.05
CA TYR A 299 10.16 -6.02 15.05
C TYR A 299 8.77 -6.01 14.40
N TRP A 300 8.59 -6.66 13.26
CA TRP A 300 7.28 -6.74 12.59
C TRP A 300 6.26 -7.57 13.35
N ASN A 301 6.64 -8.70 13.94
CA ASN A 301 5.71 -9.47 14.76
C ASN A 301 5.26 -8.69 16.01
N ALA A 302 6.10 -7.80 16.54
CA ALA A 302 5.76 -6.97 17.69
C ALA A 302 4.89 -5.74 17.32
N ASN A 303 5.20 -5.08 16.20
CA ASN A 303 4.58 -3.79 15.84
C ASN A 303 3.49 -3.89 14.75
N TYR A 304 3.60 -4.89 13.87
CA TYR A 304 2.71 -5.12 12.73
C TYR A 304 2.31 -6.61 12.61
N PRO A 305 1.80 -7.25 13.69
CA PRO A 305 1.42 -8.66 13.64
C PRO A 305 0.36 -8.92 12.56
N SER A 306 0.19 -10.17 12.13
CA SER A 306 -0.79 -10.55 11.08
C SER A 306 -2.27 -10.31 11.47
N SER A 307 -2.51 -10.02 12.75
CA SER A 307 -3.78 -9.51 13.28
C SER A 307 -3.99 -8.01 13.10
N VAL A 308 -2.96 -7.25 12.73
CA VAL A 308 -3.01 -5.80 12.48
C VAL A 308 -2.73 -5.50 11.01
N VAL A 309 -1.80 -6.24 10.42
CA VAL A 309 -1.45 -6.12 9.00
C VAL A 309 -1.72 -7.43 8.27
N LYS A 310 -2.77 -7.48 7.44
CA LYS A 310 -3.07 -8.64 6.59
C LYS A 310 -2.01 -8.77 5.50
N ARG A 311 -1.39 -9.95 5.45
CA ARG A 311 -0.33 -10.30 4.50
C ARG A 311 -0.17 -11.81 4.40
N ALA A 312 0.35 -12.27 3.26
CA ALA A 312 0.90 -13.61 3.11
C ALA A 312 2.38 -13.65 3.54
N LEU A 313 3.13 -12.60 3.22
CA LEU A 313 4.57 -12.45 3.43
C LEU A 313 4.95 -11.01 3.77
N ALA A 314 6.13 -10.79 4.35
CA ALA A 314 6.74 -9.48 4.52
C ALA A 314 8.18 -9.47 3.97
N ALA A 315 8.52 -8.47 3.15
CA ALA A 315 9.85 -8.28 2.59
C ALA A 315 10.48 -6.98 3.08
N MET A 316 11.71 -7.06 3.59
CA MET A 316 12.56 -5.90 3.80
C MET A 316 13.28 -5.59 2.49
N LEU A 317 13.09 -4.38 1.95
CA LEU A 317 13.85 -3.86 0.81
C LEU A 317 14.89 -2.88 1.33
N SER A 318 16.13 -3.34 1.38
CA SER A 318 17.21 -2.65 2.07
C SER A 318 18.19 -2.05 1.07
N GLY A 319 18.50 -0.76 1.23
CA GLY A 319 19.57 -0.07 0.53
C GLY A 319 20.93 -0.21 1.22
N ARG A 320 20.99 -0.82 2.42
CA ARG A 320 22.24 -1.08 3.14
C ARG A 320 23.14 -2.03 2.37
N GLN A 321 24.38 -1.58 2.14
CA GLN A 321 25.45 -2.38 1.58
C GLN A 321 26.60 -2.45 2.58
N GLY A 322 27.11 -3.66 2.84
CA GLY A 322 28.39 -3.84 3.51
C GLY A 322 29.56 -3.44 2.59
N PRO A 323 30.81 -3.36 3.10
CA PRO A 323 31.99 -3.19 2.25
C PRO A 323 32.08 -4.32 1.20
N ARG A 324 32.65 -4.01 0.02
CA ARG A 324 32.82 -4.97 -1.09
C ARG A 324 33.34 -6.31 -0.56
N CYS A 325 32.57 -7.37 -0.82
CA CYS A 325 32.80 -8.71 -0.31
C CYS A 325 34.16 -9.26 -0.76
N THR A 326 34.96 -9.78 0.18
CA THR A 326 36.29 -10.33 -0.13
C THR A 326 36.39 -11.84 -0.02
N SER A 327 35.46 -12.58 0.64
CA SER A 327 35.53 -14.05 0.66
C SER A 327 34.33 -14.88 1.14
N SER A 328 33.28 -14.35 1.78
CA SER A 328 32.24 -15.23 2.42
C SER A 328 30.86 -14.56 2.62
N CYS A 329 30.27 -14.04 1.54
CA CYS A 329 28.91 -13.50 1.53
C CYS A 329 27.84 -14.49 1.08
N SER A 330 26.72 -14.53 1.81
CA SER A 330 25.40 -14.90 1.28
C SER A 330 24.86 -13.68 0.52
N ALA A 331 24.35 -13.97 -0.66
CA ALA A 331 24.15 -13.15 -1.82
C ALA A 331 22.88 -12.33 -1.68
N SER A 332 22.99 -11.02 -1.54
CA SER A 332 21.89 -10.08 -1.79
C SER A 332 20.56 -10.27 -1.02
N GLY A 333 20.42 -11.29 -0.16
CA GLY A 333 19.17 -11.59 0.53
C GLY A 333 19.26 -12.81 1.44
N ILE A 334 18.20 -13.02 2.20
CA ILE A 334 17.96 -14.21 3.03
C ILE A 334 16.46 -14.33 3.30
N ALA A 335 15.94 -15.54 3.28
CA ALA A 335 14.52 -15.81 3.49
C ALA A 335 14.26 -17.04 4.35
N SER A 336 13.08 -17.07 4.95
CA SER A 336 12.54 -18.28 5.60
C SER A 336 11.92 -19.19 4.54
N LEU A 337 12.09 -20.51 4.67
CA LEU A 337 11.67 -21.50 3.66
C LEU A 337 10.28 -22.10 3.97
N GLY A 338 9.31 -21.98 3.05
CA GLY A 338 7.99 -22.62 3.12
C GLY A 338 7.15 -22.16 4.30
N VAL A 339 6.85 -20.86 4.34
CA VAL A 339 6.34 -20.15 5.53
C VAL A 339 5.16 -19.23 5.22
N LEU A 340 4.47 -19.45 4.09
CA LEU A 340 3.27 -18.68 3.74
C LEU A 340 2.27 -18.66 4.90
N CYS A 341 1.64 -17.49 5.10
CA CYS A 341 0.56 -17.29 6.08
C CYS A 341 0.97 -17.46 7.56
N GLY A 342 2.26 -17.64 7.87
CA GLY A 342 2.78 -17.82 9.23
C GLY A 342 3.42 -16.55 9.82
N THR A 343 3.83 -16.65 11.08
CA THR A 343 4.64 -15.62 11.79
C THR A 343 6.12 -15.64 11.39
N SER A 344 6.48 -16.48 10.42
CA SER A 344 7.84 -16.68 9.91
C SER A 344 7.98 -16.31 8.42
N GLY A 345 6.90 -15.84 7.77
CA GLY A 345 6.87 -15.41 6.36
C GLY A 345 7.62 -14.12 6.08
N TYR A 346 8.95 -14.12 6.22
CA TYR A 346 9.81 -12.95 6.09
C TYR A 346 10.98 -13.19 5.13
N SER A 347 11.37 -12.14 4.41
CA SER A 347 12.60 -12.07 3.60
C SER A 347 13.31 -10.74 3.77
N LEU A 348 14.64 -10.77 3.66
CA LEU A 348 15.51 -9.60 3.56
C LEU A 348 16.08 -9.55 2.15
N ASN A 349 16.00 -8.39 1.50
CA ASN A 349 16.41 -8.18 0.12
C ASN A 349 17.32 -6.96 0.07
N LEU A 350 18.62 -7.17 -0.10
CA LEU A 350 19.62 -6.12 -0.27
C LEU A 350 19.65 -5.69 -1.74
N LEU A 351 19.04 -4.55 -2.02
CA LEU A 351 18.91 -4.01 -3.36
C LEU A 351 20.11 -3.14 -3.76
N PHE A 352 20.16 -2.78 -5.05
CA PHE A 352 21.13 -1.85 -5.63
C PHE A 352 22.57 -2.36 -5.66
N ASN A 353 22.77 -3.67 -5.59
CA ASN A 353 24.09 -4.28 -5.56
C ASN A 353 24.73 -4.31 -6.97
N GLY A 354 25.67 -3.38 -7.21
CA GLY A 354 26.41 -3.19 -8.47
C GLY A 354 25.87 -2.09 -9.39
N SER A 355 26.10 -2.17 -10.71
CA SER A 355 25.53 -1.24 -11.70
C SER A 355 24.02 -1.45 -11.81
N PHE A 356 23.28 -0.47 -11.29
CA PHE A 356 21.83 -0.35 -11.23
C PHE A 356 21.04 -1.08 -12.34
N GLY A 357 20.02 -1.85 -11.97
CA GLY A 357 19.09 -2.47 -12.90
C GLY A 357 17.89 -3.12 -12.22
N LEU A 358 16.68 -2.83 -12.72
CA LEU A 358 15.43 -3.42 -12.24
C LEU A 358 15.46 -4.95 -12.33
N ASP A 359 16.13 -5.53 -13.32
CA ASP A 359 16.25 -6.97 -13.53
C ASP A 359 17.04 -7.68 -12.41
N LEU A 360 18.07 -7.01 -11.86
CA LEU A 360 18.86 -7.56 -10.77
C LEU A 360 18.10 -7.51 -9.45
N ASP A 361 17.55 -6.35 -9.10
CA ASP A 361 16.74 -6.19 -7.88
C ASP A 361 15.49 -7.09 -7.91
N LEU A 362 14.89 -7.24 -9.10
CA LEU A 362 13.80 -8.19 -9.31
C LEU A 362 14.25 -9.63 -9.14
N SER A 363 15.44 -9.99 -9.62
CA SER A 363 15.97 -11.35 -9.43
C SER A 363 16.13 -11.69 -7.95
N ILE A 364 16.56 -10.73 -7.14
CA ILE A 364 16.72 -10.88 -5.69
C ILE A 364 15.35 -11.06 -5.03
N LEU A 365 14.44 -10.11 -5.24
CA LEU A 365 13.11 -10.18 -4.63
C LEU A 365 12.36 -11.46 -5.03
N ALA A 366 12.38 -11.82 -6.30
CA ALA A 366 11.70 -13.03 -6.78
C ALA A 366 12.37 -14.31 -6.26
N HIS A 367 13.68 -14.32 -6.05
CA HIS A 367 14.42 -15.44 -5.46
C HIS A 367 14.05 -15.64 -3.98
N GLU A 368 14.12 -14.58 -3.17
CA GLU A 368 13.84 -14.68 -1.73
C GLU A 368 12.37 -15.01 -1.44
N LEU A 369 11.46 -14.49 -2.27
CA LEU A 369 10.09 -14.96 -2.22
C LEU A 369 9.99 -16.43 -2.64
N GLY A 370 10.84 -16.93 -3.54
CA GLY A 370 10.87 -18.34 -3.94
C GLY A 370 11.05 -19.26 -2.71
N HIS A 371 11.99 -18.91 -1.85
CA HIS A 371 12.18 -19.54 -0.55
C HIS A 371 10.95 -19.43 0.34
N ASN A 372 10.37 -18.23 0.49
CA ASN A 372 9.14 -18.07 1.27
C ASN A 372 7.98 -18.96 0.80
N PHE A 373 7.91 -19.24 -0.50
CA PHE A 373 6.96 -20.15 -1.13
C PHE A 373 7.41 -21.63 -1.09
N GLY A 374 8.54 -21.96 -0.48
CA GLY A 374 8.98 -23.34 -0.26
C GLY A 374 9.91 -23.91 -1.34
N ALA A 375 10.43 -23.09 -2.25
CA ALA A 375 11.43 -23.54 -3.23
C ALA A 375 12.86 -23.37 -2.68
N PRO A 376 13.59 -24.47 -2.37
CA PRO A 376 15.00 -24.37 -2.01
C PRO A 376 15.87 -24.11 -3.24
N HIS A 377 17.17 -23.86 -3.02
CA HIS A 377 18.11 -23.71 -4.13
C HIS A 377 18.16 -24.92 -5.06
N THR A 378 18.42 -24.70 -6.35
CA THR A 378 18.42 -25.78 -7.36
C THR A 378 19.59 -26.76 -7.23
N HIS A 379 20.67 -26.41 -6.53
CA HIS A 379 21.74 -27.33 -6.16
C HIS A 379 21.49 -28.04 -4.81
N ASN A 380 20.31 -27.88 -4.20
CA ASN A 380 19.98 -28.50 -2.91
C ASN A 380 19.61 -29.98 -3.05
N CYS A 381 19.98 -30.78 -2.05
CA CYS A 381 19.69 -32.21 -1.97
C CYS A 381 18.23 -32.57 -1.72
N ALA A 382 17.36 -31.58 -1.45
CA ALA A 382 15.92 -31.75 -1.51
C ALA A 382 15.47 -32.22 -2.92
N PHE A 383 16.22 -31.87 -3.96
CA PHE A 383 16.07 -32.42 -5.29
C PHE A 383 16.97 -33.66 -5.45
N SER A 384 16.39 -34.78 -5.90
CA SER A 384 17.13 -36.00 -6.18
C SER A 384 17.04 -36.37 -7.68
N PRO A 385 18.15 -36.30 -8.45
CA PRO A 385 19.38 -35.56 -8.12
C PRO A 385 19.12 -34.04 -8.06
N PRO A 386 20.08 -33.23 -7.55
CA PRO A 386 20.01 -31.78 -7.66
C PRO A 386 19.71 -31.30 -9.09
N ILE A 387 18.94 -30.22 -9.23
CA ILE A 387 18.54 -29.67 -10.53
C ILE A 387 19.76 -29.15 -11.28
N ASP A 388 20.69 -28.52 -10.58
CA ASP A 388 21.99 -28.14 -11.12
C ASP A 388 23.14 -28.47 -10.16
N THR A 389 24.36 -28.40 -10.69
CA THR A 389 25.60 -28.59 -9.93
C THR A 389 26.55 -27.40 -10.12
N CYS A 390 26.00 -26.22 -10.44
CA CYS A 390 26.78 -25.00 -10.60
C CYS A 390 27.55 -24.67 -9.32
N MET A 391 27.00 -25.01 -8.16
CA MET A 391 27.70 -24.97 -6.87
C MET A 391 27.77 -26.36 -6.24
N ALA A 392 28.56 -26.50 -5.16
CA ALA A 392 28.54 -27.74 -4.39
C ALA A 392 27.16 -27.93 -3.79
N ALA A 393 26.63 -29.16 -3.80
CA ALA A 393 25.26 -29.37 -3.40
C ALA A 393 25.05 -29.09 -1.90
N GLU A 394 24.03 -28.29 -1.61
CA GLU A 394 23.60 -28.05 -0.22
C GLU A 394 23.02 -29.34 0.34
N GLY A 395 23.58 -29.84 1.44
CA GLY A 395 23.28 -31.17 1.96
C GLY A 395 24.26 -32.27 1.52
N GLY A 396 25.26 -31.95 0.69
CA GLY A 396 26.43 -32.82 0.43
C GLY A 396 26.19 -34.05 -0.46
N CYS A 397 25.05 -34.15 -1.13
CA CYS A 397 24.68 -35.30 -1.98
C CYS A 397 25.34 -35.30 -3.37
N ALA A 398 25.88 -34.17 -3.83
CA ALA A 398 26.57 -34.08 -5.12
C ALA A 398 27.75 -33.09 -5.06
N LEU A 399 28.77 -33.39 -5.85
CA LEU A 399 29.93 -32.49 -6.01
C LEU A 399 29.60 -31.36 -6.98
N LYS A 400 30.32 -30.25 -6.82
CA LYS A 400 30.34 -29.11 -7.75
C LYS A 400 30.73 -29.60 -9.15
N GLY A 401 29.86 -29.36 -10.12
CA GLY A 401 29.98 -29.82 -11.51
C GLY A 401 30.12 -28.68 -12.53
N SER A 402 29.80 -29.00 -13.78
CA SER A 402 29.74 -28.07 -14.91
C SER A 402 28.39 -27.37 -15.00
N CYS A 403 28.33 -26.21 -15.66
CA CYS A 403 27.04 -25.56 -15.94
C CYS A 403 26.08 -26.50 -16.69
N PRO A 404 24.77 -26.46 -16.38
CA PRO A 404 23.75 -27.12 -17.17
C PRO A 404 23.84 -26.76 -18.65
N ALA A 405 23.57 -27.75 -19.51
CA ALA A 405 23.39 -27.49 -20.94
C ALA A 405 22.21 -26.53 -21.14
N PRO A 406 22.26 -25.58 -22.10
CA PRO A 406 21.18 -24.63 -22.31
C PRO A 406 19.83 -25.30 -22.56
N GLN A 407 18.81 -24.90 -21.80
CA GLN A 407 17.45 -25.46 -21.88
C GLN A 407 16.42 -24.40 -22.31
N THR A 408 15.22 -24.85 -22.65
CA THR A 408 14.05 -23.97 -22.74
C THR A 408 13.08 -24.29 -21.61
N ILE A 409 12.85 -23.33 -20.72
CA ILE A 409 11.98 -23.47 -19.54
C ILE A 409 10.93 -22.37 -19.61
N ASN A 410 9.65 -22.74 -19.57
CA ASN A 410 8.49 -21.81 -19.60
C ASN A 410 8.60 -20.74 -20.71
N GLY A 411 9.11 -21.13 -21.89
CA GLY A 411 9.27 -20.26 -23.05
C GLY A 411 10.49 -19.35 -23.01
N VAL A 412 11.34 -19.43 -21.99
CA VAL A 412 12.67 -18.79 -21.95
C VAL A 412 13.70 -19.80 -22.47
N SER A 413 14.44 -19.47 -23.52
CA SER A 413 15.46 -20.34 -24.12
C SER A 413 16.87 -19.97 -23.65
N GLY A 414 17.81 -20.89 -23.83
CA GLY A 414 19.20 -20.67 -23.44
C GLY A 414 19.45 -20.73 -21.93
N VAL A 415 18.51 -21.29 -21.16
CA VAL A 415 18.56 -21.30 -19.70
C VAL A 415 19.65 -22.27 -19.25
N THR A 416 20.73 -21.72 -18.70
CA THR A 416 21.84 -22.47 -18.09
C THR A 416 21.75 -22.54 -16.56
N GLY A 417 20.85 -21.75 -15.97
CA GLY A 417 20.56 -21.70 -14.54
C GLY A 417 19.24 -20.96 -14.34
N THR A 418 18.47 -21.37 -13.34
CA THR A 418 17.14 -20.82 -13.04
C THR A 418 17.18 -19.79 -11.91
N LEU A 419 16.03 -19.23 -11.55
CA LEU A 419 15.90 -18.18 -10.54
C LEU A 419 16.48 -18.59 -9.19
N MET A 420 16.28 -19.85 -8.77
CA MET A 420 16.83 -20.41 -7.52
C MET A 420 18.26 -20.97 -7.65
N SER A 421 19.01 -20.55 -8.67
CA SER A 421 20.35 -21.07 -8.99
C SER A 421 21.46 -20.03 -8.81
N TYR A 422 22.66 -20.53 -8.48
CA TYR A 422 23.90 -19.75 -8.41
C TYR A 422 24.80 -19.89 -9.65
N CYS A 423 24.29 -20.37 -10.79
CA CYS A 423 25.08 -20.47 -12.01
C CYS A 423 25.69 -19.12 -12.46
N HIS A 424 25.06 -17.99 -12.15
CA HIS A 424 25.60 -16.66 -12.44
C HIS A 424 26.91 -16.32 -11.71
N LEU A 425 27.30 -17.10 -10.70
CA LEU A 425 28.58 -16.98 -10.00
C LEU A 425 29.72 -17.74 -10.71
N ARG A 426 29.48 -18.25 -11.93
CA ARG A 426 30.45 -18.99 -12.76
C ARG A 426 30.75 -18.26 -14.08
N PRO A 427 31.25 -17.01 -14.05
CA PRO A 427 31.54 -16.27 -15.27
C PRO A 427 32.58 -16.97 -16.16
N GLU A 428 33.41 -17.85 -15.60
CA GLU A 428 34.40 -18.62 -16.35
C GLU A 428 33.83 -19.74 -17.24
N GLN A 429 32.54 -20.09 -17.10
CA GLN A 429 31.87 -21.16 -17.85
C GLN A 429 30.69 -20.66 -18.71
N ASP A 430 30.59 -19.35 -18.93
CA ASP A 430 29.55 -18.71 -19.78
C ASP A 430 28.11 -19.12 -19.41
N CYS A 431 27.83 -19.26 -18.10
CA CYS A 431 26.50 -19.55 -17.59
C CYS A 431 25.98 -18.45 -16.67
N ASP A 432 24.66 -18.26 -16.69
CA ASP A 432 23.94 -17.23 -15.94
C ASP A 432 22.70 -17.84 -15.26
N SER A 433 22.09 -17.08 -14.35
CA SER A 433 20.77 -17.34 -13.79
C SER A 433 19.72 -16.50 -14.51
N PHE A 434 18.60 -17.15 -14.86
CA PHE A 434 17.50 -16.52 -15.58
C PHE A 434 16.31 -16.32 -14.65
N LEU A 435 15.49 -15.29 -14.93
CA LEU A 435 14.25 -14.99 -14.22
C LEU A 435 13.14 -16.00 -14.56
N VAL A 436 13.37 -17.28 -14.24
CA VAL A 436 12.46 -18.41 -14.45
C VAL A 436 12.69 -19.49 -13.41
N PHE A 437 11.63 -20.00 -12.80
CA PHE A 437 11.72 -21.17 -11.92
C PHE A 437 11.91 -22.45 -12.73
N HIS A 438 12.73 -23.38 -12.21
CA HIS A 438 12.76 -24.73 -12.77
C HIS A 438 11.42 -25.44 -12.47
N PRO A 439 10.87 -26.29 -13.35
CA PRO A 439 9.61 -26.98 -13.10
C PRO A 439 9.61 -27.80 -11.80
N ARG A 440 10.76 -28.37 -11.41
CA ARG A 440 10.92 -29.06 -10.12
C ARG A 440 10.88 -28.13 -8.90
N SER A 441 11.25 -26.85 -9.04
CA SER A 441 11.06 -25.85 -7.97
C SER A 441 9.58 -25.48 -7.80
N ILE A 442 8.77 -25.64 -8.85
CA ILE A 442 7.30 -25.44 -8.79
C ILE A 442 6.63 -26.67 -8.19
N SER A 443 6.95 -27.85 -8.72
CA SER A 443 6.43 -29.14 -8.28
C SER A 443 7.48 -30.23 -8.50
N ASP A 444 7.93 -30.89 -7.44
CA ASP A 444 8.73 -32.11 -7.55
C ASP A 444 7.95 -33.28 -6.94
N PRO A 445 7.53 -34.28 -7.73
CA PRO A 445 6.79 -35.44 -7.23
C PRO A 445 7.53 -36.26 -6.15
N GLY A 446 8.84 -36.06 -5.99
CA GLY A 446 9.69 -36.79 -5.05
C GLY A 446 10.10 -36.02 -3.79
N SER A 447 9.69 -34.76 -3.63
CA SER A 447 10.01 -33.94 -2.45
C SER A 447 8.73 -33.31 -1.89
N SER A 448 8.72 -32.95 -0.60
CA SER A 448 7.70 -32.06 -0.02
C SER A 448 8.10 -30.59 -0.17
N ALA A 449 8.92 -30.28 -1.19
CA ALA A 449 9.58 -29.01 -1.38
C ALA A 449 9.18 -28.45 -2.75
N GLY A 450 8.50 -27.32 -2.76
CA GLY A 450 8.08 -26.67 -3.98
C GLY A 450 6.95 -25.66 -3.76
N ILE A 451 6.84 -24.73 -4.70
CA ILE A 451 5.89 -23.63 -4.63
C ILE A 451 4.44 -24.12 -4.49
N LEU A 452 4.06 -25.16 -5.23
CA LEU A 452 2.67 -25.64 -5.22
C LEU A 452 2.29 -26.39 -3.95
N ASP A 453 3.24 -27.04 -3.29
CA ASP A 453 2.98 -27.76 -2.03
C ASP A 453 2.72 -26.77 -0.89
N ASP A 454 3.48 -25.67 -0.82
CA ASP A 454 3.25 -24.64 0.19
C ASP A 454 1.92 -23.90 -0.05
N ILE A 455 1.61 -23.57 -1.31
CA ILE A 455 0.34 -22.92 -1.70
C ILE A 455 -0.89 -23.76 -1.35
N GLN A 456 -0.84 -25.08 -1.55
CA GLN A 456 -1.96 -25.96 -1.21
C GLN A 456 -2.31 -25.91 0.28
N ASN A 457 -1.33 -25.65 1.14
CA ASN A 457 -1.48 -25.56 2.59
C ASN A 457 -1.72 -24.11 3.08
N ALA A 458 -1.65 -23.11 2.19
CA ALA A 458 -1.69 -21.70 2.53
C ALA A 458 -3.12 -21.12 2.51
N ALA A 459 -3.81 -21.15 3.65
CA ALA A 459 -5.19 -20.67 3.78
C ALA A 459 -5.38 -19.14 3.61
N CYS A 460 -4.31 -18.34 3.72
CA CYS A 460 -4.38 -16.89 3.54
C CYS A 460 -4.36 -16.45 2.07
N LEU A 461 -4.06 -17.37 1.14
CA LEU A 461 -4.07 -17.05 -0.28
C LEU A 461 -5.50 -17.06 -0.81
N ALA A 462 -6.04 -15.86 -1.03
CA ALA A 462 -7.36 -15.72 -1.64
C ALA A 462 -7.35 -16.28 -3.07
N ALA A 463 -8.34 -17.10 -3.39
CA ALA A 463 -8.66 -17.41 -4.78
C ALA A 463 -9.37 -16.18 -5.35
N VAL A 464 -8.90 -15.68 -6.49
CA VAL A 464 -9.61 -14.60 -7.20
C VAL A 464 -10.54 -15.27 -8.21
N PRO A 465 -11.87 -15.28 -7.99
CA PRO A 465 -12.79 -15.61 -9.07
C PRO A 465 -12.58 -14.60 -10.18
N GLY A 466 -12.61 -15.06 -11.43
CA GLY A 466 -12.49 -14.21 -12.60
C GLY A 466 -13.38 -12.97 -12.45
N SER A 467 -12.71 -11.83 -12.25
CA SER A 467 -13.24 -10.48 -12.22
C SER A 467 -14.11 -10.09 -11.00
N VAL A 468 -13.49 -9.35 -10.07
CA VAL A 468 -14.17 -8.70 -8.94
C VAL A 468 -14.99 -7.52 -9.50
N PRO A 469 -16.27 -7.32 -9.13
CA PRO A 469 -17.03 -6.10 -9.46
C PRO A 469 -16.33 -4.84 -8.91
N ALA A 470 -16.77 -3.63 -9.24
CA ALA A 470 -16.26 -2.45 -8.54
C ALA A 470 -16.75 -2.46 -7.08
N GLY A 471 -15.84 -2.29 -6.13
CA GLY A 471 -16.16 -2.28 -4.70
C GLY A 471 -16.98 -1.06 -4.28
N PRO A 472 -17.51 -1.05 -3.04
CA PRO A 472 -18.19 0.13 -2.54
C PRO A 472 -17.22 1.32 -2.49
N ALA A 473 -17.72 2.54 -2.69
CA ALA A 473 -16.94 3.76 -2.50
C ALA A 473 -17.54 4.58 -1.36
N VAL A 474 -16.73 4.97 -0.39
CA VAL A 474 -17.18 5.80 0.74
C VAL A 474 -16.76 7.24 0.49
N THR A 475 -17.72 8.16 0.44
CA THR A 475 -17.48 9.57 0.07
C THR A 475 -17.63 10.53 1.24
N GLY A 476 -18.30 10.14 2.33
CA GLY A 476 -18.47 11.03 3.49
C GLY A 476 -19.08 10.35 4.71
N VAL A 477 -18.81 10.91 5.88
CA VAL A 477 -19.32 10.46 7.18
C VAL A 477 -19.84 11.69 7.95
N SER A 478 -21.04 11.60 8.51
CA SER A 478 -21.67 12.72 9.25
C SER A 478 -22.44 12.23 10.49
N PRO A 479 -22.15 12.76 11.69
CA PRO A 479 -21.03 13.65 12.01
C PRO A 479 -19.65 12.99 11.78
N SER A 480 -18.65 13.78 11.37
CA SER A 480 -17.27 13.28 11.15
C SER A 480 -16.38 13.33 12.39
N THR A 481 -16.93 13.67 13.56
CA THR A 481 -16.19 13.73 14.83
C THR A 481 -16.99 13.14 15.97
N GLY A 482 -16.33 12.56 16.96
CA GLY A 482 -17.00 12.00 18.15
C GLY A 482 -16.10 11.72 19.34
N SER A 483 -16.66 11.34 20.48
CA SER A 483 -15.88 11.05 21.69
C SER A 483 -15.20 9.68 21.64
N LEU A 484 -14.11 9.51 22.40
CA LEU A 484 -13.42 8.23 22.61
C LEU A 484 -14.34 7.11 23.13
N SER A 485 -15.42 7.44 23.83
CA SER A 485 -16.39 6.45 24.28
C SER A 485 -17.15 5.77 23.14
N GLY A 486 -17.17 6.35 21.93
CA GLY A 486 -18.06 5.93 20.86
C GLY A 486 -19.53 6.04 21.26
N GLY A 487 -20.37 5.25 20.60
CA GLY A 487 -21.81 5.12 20.85
C GLY A 487 -22.69 6.09 20.05
N GLN A 488 -22.10 7.11 19.43
CA GLN A 488 -22.85 8.00 18.55
C GLN A 488 -23.18 7.30 17.23
N SER A 489 -24.33 7.65 16.66
CA SER A 489 -24.71 7.22 15.31
C SER A 489 -24.14 8.19 14.28
N VAL A 490 -23.62 7.65 13.18
CA VAL A 490 -23.16 8.41 12.01
C VAL A 490 -23.84 7.88 10.75
N THR A 491 -24.08 8.78 9.80
CA THR A 491 -24.48 8.47 8.43
C THR A 491 -23.24 8.39 7.56
N ILE A 492 -23.11 7.30 6.82
CA ILE A 492 -22.03 7.04 5.87
C ILE A 492 -22.63 7.12 4.47
N THR A 493 -22.05 7.97 3.65
CA THR A 493 -22.48 8.23 2.27
C THR A 493 -21.46 7.68 1.29
N GLY A 494 -21.93 7.22 0.15
CA GLY A 494 -21.08 6.56 -0.84
C GLY A 494 -21.85 6.02 -2.03
N THR A 495 -21.28 5.01 -2.69
CA THR A 495 -21.91 4.25 -3.77
C THR A 495 -21.61 2.77 -3.62
N GLY A 496 -22.45 1.92 -4.22
CA GLY A 496 -22.22 0.48 -4.27
C GLY A 496 -22.38 -0.24 -2.93
N PHE A 497 -23.03 0.35 -1.93
CA PHE A 497 -23.31 -0.36 -0.67
C PHE A 497 -24.35 -1.46 -0.88
N ALA A 498 -24.19 -2.56 -0.16
CA ALA A 498 -25.12 -3.69 -0.19
C ALA A 498 -25.75 -3.95 1.19
N SER A 499 -26.95 -4.54 1.18
CA SER A 499 -27.57 -5.03 2.42
C SER A 499 -26.68 -6.09 3.07
N GLY A 500 -26.42 -5.96 4.37
CA GLY A 500 -25.48 -6.81 5.10
C GLY A 500 -24.03 -6.29 5.11
N ALA A 501 -23.78 -5.08 4.61
CA ALA A 501 -22.48 -4.44 4.73
C ALA A 501 -22.07 -4.22 6.20
N THR A 502 -20.77 -4.31 6.46
CA THR A 502 -20.15 -4.00 7.75
C THR A 502 -19.32 -2.73 7.65
N VAL A 503 -19.10 -2.05 8.78
CA VAL A 503 -18.34 -0.79 8.85
C VAL A 503 -17.26 -0.91 9.92
N ALA A 504 -16.07 -0.40 9.64
CA ALA A 504 -14.97 -0.30 10.60
C ALA A 504 -14.35 1.10 10.62
N PHE A 505 -13.84 1.48 11.78
CA PHE A 505 -13.13 2.72 12.08
C PHE A 505 -11.66 2.38 12.34
N VAL A 506 -10.81 2.43 11.32
CA VAL A 506 -9.46 1.84 11.37
C VAL A 506 -8.42 2.90 11.76
N GLU A 507 -7.69 2.64 12.84
CA GLU A 507 -6.50 3.40 13.25
C GLU A 507 -5.26 2.87 12.53
N LEU A 508 -4.33 3.75 12.16
CA LEU A 508 -2.99 3.33 11.76
C LEU A 508 -2.24 2.74 12.97
N PRO A 509 -1.39 1.71 12.79
CA PRO A 509 -0.89 1.15 11.53
C PRO A 509 -1.69 -0.04 10.94
N SER A 510 -3.00 -0.14 11.18
CA SER A 510 -3.77 -1.29 10.69
C SER A 510 -4.15 -1.17 9.21
N ASN A 511 -4.00 -2.27 8.46
CA ASN A 511 -4.81 -2.54 7.25
C ASN A 511 -5.73 -3.77 7.45
N ASP A 512 -5.73 -4.37 8.64
CA ASP A 512 -6.72 -5.37 9.04
C ASP A 512 -8.02 -4.66 9.43
N VAL A 513 -8.93 -4.58 8.48
CA VAL A 513 -10.17 -3.82 8.62
C VAL A 513 -11.22 -4.59 9.46
N PHE A 514 -11.32 -5.91 9.28
CA PHE A 514 -12.39 -6.74 9.85
C PHE A 514 -11.91 -8.07 10.48
N GLY A 515 -10.60 -8.25 10.69
CA GLY A 515 -10.04 -9.48 11.25
C GLY A 515 -10.30 -9.71 12.75
N ALA A 516 -9.90 -10.89 13.20
CA ALA A 516 -10.29 -11.47 14.50
C ALA A 516 -9.66 -10.83 15.75
N SER A 517 -8.68 -9.93 15.63
CA SER A 517 -7.97 -9.34 16.78
C SER A 517 -7.81 -7.83 16.64
N LEU A 518 -8.83 -7.09 17.07
CA LEU A 518 -8.78 -6.07 18.14
C LEU A 518 -10.19 -5.46 18.25
N GLY A 519 -10.98 -5.98 19.20
CA GLY A 519 -12.42 -5.78 19.35
C GLY A 519 -12.92 -4.39 19.73
N ALA A 520 -12.45 -3.32 19.08
CA ALA A 520 -12.94 -1.95 19.32
C ALA A 520 -13.20 -1.14 18.04
N LYS A 521 -13.01 -1.68 16.83
CA LYS A 521 -13.01 -0.86 15.61
C LYS A 521 -14.14 -1.16 14.63
N SER A 522 -14.79 -2.32 14.70
CA SER A 522 -16.03 -2.57 13.94
C SER A 522 -17.19 -1.79 14.57
N ALA A 523 -18.01 -1.15 13.74
CA ALA A 523 -19.25 -0.53 14.18
C ALA A 523 -20.19 -1.60 14.75
N THR A 524 -20.82 -1.30 15.89
CA THR A 524 -21.64 -2.27 16.65
C THR A 524 -23.06 -2.45 16.07
N SER A 525 -23.51 -1.51 15.23
CA SER A 525 -24.78 -1.58 14.52
C SER A 525 -24.62 -0.90 13.18
N VAL A 526 -24.86 -1.62 12.08
CA VAL A 526 -24.84 -1.10 10.72
C VAL A 526 -26.21 -1.33 10.10
N VAL A 527 -26.83 -0.26 9.62
CA VAL A 527 -28.15 -0.30 8.99
C VAL A 527 -27.99 0.12 7.53
N PHE A 528 -28.31 -0.81 6.62
CA PHE A 528 -28.39 -0.52 5.20
C PHE A 528 -29.65 0.29 4.90
N SER A 529 -29.49 1.53 4.47
CA SER A 529 -30.61 2.40 4.08
C SER A 529 -30.83 2.38 2.57
N SER A 530 -29.74 2.46 1.78
CA SER A 530 -29.77 2.34 0.32
C SER A 530 -28.35 2.05 -0.21
N SER A 531 -28.23 1.81 -1.51
CA SER A 531 -26.92 1.60 -2.17
C SER A 531 -25.93 2.78 -2.05
N THR A 532 -26.37 3.92 -1.53
CA THR A 532 -25.56 5.12 -1.33
C THR A 532 -25.52 5.60 0.13
N SER A 533 -26.18 4.91 1.06
CA SER A 533 -26.28 5.34 2.47
C SER A 533 -26.35 4.18 3.46
N LEU A 534 -25.48 4.23 4.47
CA LEU A 534 -25.52 3.39 5.67
C LEU A 534 -25.65 4.27 6.91
N THR A 535 -26.23 3.73 7.98
CA THR A 535 -26.12 4.30 9.32
C THR A 535 -25.29 3.36 10.18
N ALA A 536 -24.30 3.87 10.91
CA ALA A 536 -23.42 3.06 11.75
C ALA A 536 -23.27 3.65 13.15
N THR A 537 -23.19 2.80 14.17
CA THR A 537 -22.81 3.22 15.53
C THR A 537 -21.29 3.18 15.68
N VAL A 538 -20.69 4.34 15.93
CA VAL A 538 -19.24 4.51 16.10
C VAL A 538 -18.79 3.72 17.32
N PRO A 539 -17.76 2.86 17.22
CA PRO A 539 -17.27 2.11 18.35
C PRO A 539 -16.35 2.97 19.24
N SER A 540 -15.96 2.48 20.41
CA SER A 540 -15.03 3.19 21.29
C SER A 540 -13.60 3.17 20.74
N ALA A 541 -12.79 4.15 21.13
CA ALA A 541 -11.37 4.22 20.82
C ALA A 541 -10.54 4.56 22.05
N THR A 542 -9.29 4.10 22.05
CA THR A 542 -8.35 4.36 23.14
C THR A 542 -7.62 5.68 22.94
N ASN A 543 -7.35 6.05 21.70
CA ASN A 543 -6.56 7.23 21.32
C ASN A 543 -7.41 8.24 20.58
N ALA A 544 -7.21 9.53 20.87
CA ALA A 544 -7.77 10.60 20.07
C ALA A 544 -6.98 10.72 18.75
N GLY A 545 -7.64 11.17 17.69
CA GLY A 545 -7.04 11.26 16.36
C GLY A 545 -8.01 10.92 15.25
N THR A 546 -7.54 11.04 14.01
CA THR A 546 -8.30 10.63 12.83
C THR A 546 -8.21 9.13 12.62
N VAL A 547 -9.28 8.56 12.09
CA VAL A 547 -9.40 7.17 11.70
C VAL A 547 -10.04 7.08 10.33
N ASP A 548 -9.74 6.00 9.63
CA ASP A 548 -10.40 5.70 8.37
C ASP A 548 -11.75 5.05 8.62
N VAL A 549 -12.70 5.31 7.72
CA VAL A 549 -14.00 4.63 7.75
C VAL A 549 -14.09 3.70 6.56
N VAL A 550 -14.13 2.40 6.85
CA VAL A 550 -14.15 1.36 5.82
C VAL A 550 -15.50 0.66 5.82
N VAL A 551 -16.09 0.51 4.65
CA VAL A 551 -17.30 -0.30 4.41
C VAL A 551 -16.88 -1.57 3.70
N MET A 552 -17.35 -2.73 4.17
CA MET A 552 -17.22 -4.01 3.46
C MET A 552 -18.59 -4.55 3.12
N ASN A 553 -18.78 -4.91 1.86
CA ASN A 553 -20.00 -5.58 1.40
C ASN A 553 -19.91 -7.10 1.66
N PRO A 554 -21.04 -7.83 1.58
CA PRO A 554 -21.05 -9.30 1.74
C PRO A 554 -20.20 -10.07 0.73
N ASP A 555 -19.88 -9.46 -0.42
CA ASP A 555 -18.94 -10.00 -1.42
C ASP A 555 -17.47 -9.77 -1.04
N GLN A 556 -17.21 -9.28 0.17
CA GLN A 556 -15.91 -8.95 0.77
C GLN A 556 -15.17 -7.79 0.11
N GLN A 557 -15.81 -7.08 -0.82
CA GLN A 557 -15.23 -5.88 -1.38
C GLN A 557 -15.31 -4.74 -0.39
N THR A 558 -14.28 -3.89 -0.37
CA THR A 558 -14.16 -2.81 0.59
C THR A 558 -14.04 -1.45 -0.08
N GLY A 559 -14.54 -0.43 0.62
CA GLY A 559 -14.44 0.98 0.27
C GLY A 559 -13.98 1.76 1.49
N THR A 560 -12.96 2.61 1.33
CA THR A 560 -12.36 3.32 2.47
C THR A 560 -12.44 4.83 2.25
N LEU A 561 -13.00 5.55 3.24
CA LEU A 561 -12.82 6.98 3.39
C LEU A 561 -11.67 7.25 4.36
N ARG A 562 -10.56 7.76 3.83
CA ARG A 562 -9.36 8.08 4.60
C ARG A 562 -9.59 9.28 5.52
N ASN A 563 -9.12 9.19 6.77
CA ASN A 563 -9.35 10.19 7.82
C ASN A 563 -10.84 10.59 7.94
N GLY A 564 -11.75 9.65 7.63
CA GLY A 564 -13.17 9.92 7.51
C GLY A 564 -13.87 10.28 8.83
N PHE A 565 -13.23 9.98 9.97
CA PHE A 565 -13.75 10.30 11.28
C PHE A 565 -12.63 10.72 12.25
N SER A 566 -12.94 11.58 13.22
CA SER A 566 -11.99 11.96 14.27
C SER A 566 -12.54 11.72 15.67
N TYR A 567 -11.82 10.90 16.44
CA TYR A 567 -12.02 10.77 17.87
C TYR A 567 -11.41 11.97 18.59
N LEU A 568 -12.26 12.70 19.31
CA LEU A 568 -11.87 13.81 20.16
C LEU A 568 -11.57 13.28 21.55
N ALA A 569 -10.42 13.69 22.10
CA ALA A 569 -10.17 13.54 23.52
C ALA A 569 -11.30 14.25 24.26
N GLY A 570 -11.94 13.54 25.20
CA GLY A 570 -12.84 14.20 26.13
C GLY A 570 -12.07 15.27 26.91
N PRO A 571 -12.76 16.27 27.49
CA PRO A 571 -12.13 17.09 28.51
C PRO A 571 -11.55 16.14 29.59
N PRO A 572 -10.39 16.48 30.20
CA PRO A 572 -9.82 15.67 31.26
C PRO A 572 -10.88 15.33 32.31
N SER A 573 -10.84 14.14 32.89
CA SER A 573 -11.76 13.77 33.97
C SER A 573 -11.64 14.80 35.10
N SER A 574 -12.63 15.65 35.23
CA SER A 574 -12.64 16.75 36.19
C SER A 574 -13.67 16.47 37.29
N ARG A 575 -13.30 16.73 38.54
CA ARG A 575 -14.27 16.73 39.64
C ARG A 575 -15.05 18.04 39.61
N PHE A 576 -16.34 17.97 39.92
CA PHE A 576 -17.15 19.18 40.08
C PHE A 576 -17.04 19.70 41.52
N HIS A 577 -16.63 20.96 41.65
CA HIS A 577 -16.51 21.68 42.91
C HIS A 577 -17.60 22.76 42.96
N THR A 578 -18.50 22.69 43.93
CA THR A 578 -19.52 23.71 44.14
C THR A 578 -18.91 24.93 44.84
N LEU A 579 -19.38 26.12 44.48
CA LEU A 579 -19.11 27.31 45.29
C LEU A 579 -20.04 27.32 46.51
N ALA A 580 -19.57 27.90 47.62
CA ALA A 580 -20.39 28.04 48.84
C ALA A 580 -21.67 28.85 48.61
N ALA A 581 -21.63 29.81 47.68
CA ALA A 581 -22.78 30.52 47.14
C ALA A 581 -22.50 30.92 45.67
N PRO A 582 -23.54 31.04 44.80
CA PRO A 582 -23.36 31.58 43.46
C PRO A 582 -22.69 32.96 43.49
N CYS A 583 -21.68 33.17 42.66
CA CYS A 583 -20.87 34.38 42.64
C CYS A 583 -20.90 35.04 41.26
N ARG A 584 -21.07 36.36 41.22
CA ARG A 584 -21.03 37.13 39.98
C ARG A 584 -19.60 37.36 39.52
N ALA A 585 -19.15 36.60 38.52
CA ALA A 585 -17.82 36.76 37.93
C ALA A 585 -17.79 37.89 36.88
N VAL A 586 -18.91 38.14 36.21
CA VAL A 586 -19.02 39.20 35.20
C VAL A 586 -20.28 40.02 35.45
N ASP A 587 -20.12 41.35 35.56
CA ASP A 587 -21.24 42.32 35.56
C ASP A 587 -20.92 43.50 34.64
N THR A 588 -21.54 43.50 33.46
CA THR A 588 -21.29 44.54 32.46
C THR A 588 -22.18 45.77 32.59
N ARG A 589 -23.01 45.83 33.64
CA ARG A 589 -23.82 47.01 33.98
C ARG A 589 -22.98 48.08 34.67
N THR A 590 -21.79 47.71 35.12
CA THR A 590 -20.81 48.65 35.70
C THR A 590 -20.06 49.37 34.57
N ALA A 591 -19.49 50.55 34.86
CA ALA A 591 -18.84 51.38 33.84
C ALA A 591 -17.60 50.72 33.21
N ASN A 592 -17.02 49.71 33.85
CA ASN A 592 -15.91 48.94 33.32
C ASN A 592 -15.99 47.47 33.79
N PRO A 593 -16.42 46.52 32.93
CA PRO A 593 -16.61 46.67 31.49
C PRO A 593 -18.05 47.05 31.09
N PRO A 594 -18.27 47.88 30.05
CA PRO A 594 -19.62 48.33 29.63
C PRO A 594 -20.43 47.22 28.94
N ALA A 595 -21.67 47.51 28.52
CA ALA A 595 -22.48 46.61 27.69
C ALA A 595 -21.71 46.08 26.45
N LEU A 596 -22.04 44.88 25.98
CA LEU A 596 -21.51 44.36 24.73
C LEU A 596 -22.21 45.08 23.56
N ALA A 597 -21.43 45.61 22.63
CA ALA A 597 -21.96 46.22 21.41
C ALA A 597 -22.64 45.18 20.52
N ALA A 598 -23.42 45.66 19.54
CA ALA A 598 -24.05 44.82 18.53
C ALA A 598 -23.02 43.95 17.81
N SER A 599 -23.34 42.67 17.59
CA SER A 599 -22.50 41.72 16.83
C SER A 599 -21.04 41.64 17.30
N SER A 600 -20.78 41.89 18.59
CA SER A 600 -19.42 41.93 19.14
C SER A 600 -19.14 40.75 20.08
N THR A 601 -17.88 40.34 20.13
CA THR A 601 -17.37 39.38 21.11
C THR A 601 -16.58 40.09 22.20
N ARG A 602 -16.60 39.52 23.42
CA ARG A 602 -15.70 39.94 24.48
C ARG A 602 -15.31 38.77 25.36
N THR A 603 -14.06 38.78 25.81
CA THR A 603 -13.49 37.77 26.68
C THR A 603 -13.43 38.28 28.12
N PHE A 604 -13.76 37.42 29.08
CA PHE A 604 -13.73 37.70 30.51
C PHE A 604 -12.91 36.65 31.25
N VAL A 605 -12.03 37.08 32.14
CA VAL A 605 -11.33 36.19 33.08
C VAL A 605 -12.31 35.81 34.19
N VAL A 606 -12.47 34.50 34.44
CA VAL A 606 -13.37 33.99 35.49
C VAL A 606 -12.64 33.18 36.57
N THR A 607 -11.32 32.96 36.42
CA THR A 607 -10.44 32.37 37.43
C THR A 607 -9.69 33.44 38.23
N GLY A 608 -9.19 33.10 39.42
CA GLY A 608 -8.32 33.96 40.23
C GLY A 608 -8.96 35.24 40.79
N GLY A 609 -10.25 35.50 40.48
CA GLY A 609 -11.03 36.62 41.00
C GLY A 609 -11.80 36.30 42.29
N THR A 610 -12.73 37.18 42.66
CA THR A 610 -13.52 37.12 43.91
C THR A 610 -14.39 35.88 44.05
N CYS A 611 -14.64 35.14 42.95
CA CYS A 611 -15.46 33.93 42.96
C CYS A 611 -14.71 32.66 43.36
N GLY A 612 -13.40 32.73 43.64
CA GLY A 612 -12.63 31.59 44.16
C GLY A 612 -12.47 30.43 43.17
N VAL A 613 -12.70 30.65 41.87
CA VAL A 613 -12.44 29.64 40.83
C VAL A 613 -10.92 29.54 40.64
N PRO A 614 -10.31 28.36 40.86
CA PRO A 614 -8.87 28.22 40.79
C PRO A 614 -8.36 28.31 39.35
N ALA A 615 -7.09 28.70 39.17
CA ALA A 615 -6.46 28.76 37.85
C ALA A 615 -6.32 27.37 37.19
N THR A 616 -6.42 26.30 37.98
CA THR A 616 -6.42 24.90 37.53
C THR A 616 -7.74 24.46 36.89
N ALA A 617 -8.83 25.20 37.10
CA ALA A 617 -10.14 24.89 36.55
C ALA A 617 -10.11 24.76 35.02
N LYS A 618 -10.83 23.77 34.50
CA LYS A 618 -10.97 23.46 33.07
C LYS A 618 -12.33 23.89 32.51
N ALA A 619 -13.36 23.99 33.36
CA ALA A 619 -14.67 24.49 32.99
C ALA A 619 -15.37 25.17 34.19
N VAL A 620 -16.38 25.98 33.90
CA VAL A 620 -17.25 26.61 34.90
C VAL A 620 -18.71 26.27 34.63
N SER A 621 -19.46 26.04 35.71
CA SER A 621 -20.93 25.96 35.69
C SER A 621 -21.49 27.34 36.04
N VAL A 622 -22.27 27.90 35.11
CA VAL A 622 -22.70 29.30 35.15
C VAL A 622 -24.17 29.46 34.86
N ASN A 623 -24.73 30.57 35.33
CA ASN A 623 -25.97 31.15 34.85
C ASN A 623 -25.63 32.44 34.08
N ALA A 624 -25.81 32.41 32.76
CA ALA A 624 -25.59 33.55 31.89
C ALA A 624 -26.88 34.36 31.75
N THR A 625 -26.82 35.69 31.89
CA THR A 625 -28.00 36.57 31.82
C THR A 625 -27.77 37.70 30.82
N ALA A 626 -28.67 37.85 29.84
CA ALA A 626 -28.79 39.08 29.06
C ALA A 626 -29.71 40.05 29.80
N VAL A 627 -29.29 41.31 29.96
CA VAL A 627 -30.02 42.35 30.69
C VAL A 627 -30.22 43.57 29.80
N SER A 628 -31.47 44.04 29.71
CA SER A 628 -31.88 45.20 28.91
C SER A 628 -31.32 45.20 27.48
N PRO A 629 -31.45 44.10 26.70
CA PRO A 629 -30.98 44.07 25.33
C PRO A 629 -31.72 45.09 24.46
N ALA A 630 -31.01 45.86 23.64
CA ALA A 630 -31.60 46.88 22.79
C ALA A 630 -32.33 46.32 21.56
N ALA A 631 -32.09 45.06 21.19
CA ALA A 631 -32.73 44.35 20.09
C ALA A 631 -32.88 42.86 20.41
N ALA A 632 -33.71 42.13 19.67
CA ALA A 632 -33.80 40.68 19.77
C ALA A 632 -32.51 40.01 19.25
N GLY A 633 -32.13 38.89 19.84
CA GLY A 633 -30.96 38.11 19.41
C GLY A 633 -30.57 37.06 20.43
N PHE A 634 -29.26 36.75 20.51
CA PHE A 634 -28.75 35.67 21.35
C PHE A 634 -27.37 35.99 21.96
N LEU A 635 -27.04 35.29 23.04
CA LEU A 635 -25.67 35.17 23.53
C LEU A 635 -25.11 33.79 23.23
N THR A 636 -23.83 33.72 22.89
CA THR A 636 -23.06 32.46 22.81
C THR A 636 -21.85 32.55 23.74
N LEU A 637 -21.74 31.62 24.67
CA LEU A 637 -20.59 31.45 25.57
C LEU A 637 -19.67 30.33 25.05
N TYR A 638 -18.36 30.55 25.10
CA TYR A 638 -17.35 29.64 24.58
C TYR A 638 -15.98 29.84 25.27
N PRO A 639 -14.99 28.94 25.10
CA PRO A 639 -13.64 29.15 25.63
C PRO A 639 -13.02 30.46 25.12
N GLY A 640 -12.40 31.26 25.98
CA GLY A 640 -11.92 32.60 25.61
C GLY A 640 -10.91 32.66 24.45
N ASN A 641 -10.20 31.56 24.17
CA ASN A 641 -9.27 31.40 23.05
C ASN A 641 -9.82 30.48 21.93
N GLY A 642 -11.09 30.08 22.00
CA GLY A 642 -11.75 29.20 21.03
C GLY A 642 -12.49 29.95 19.91
N SER A 643 -12.80 29.25 18.82
CA SER A 643 -13.70 29.75 17.78
C SER A 643 -15.13 29.85 18.29
N VAL A 644 -15.87 30.88 17.87
CA VAL A 644 -17.28 31.07 18.24
C VAL A 644 -18.14 29.93 17.69
N PRO A 645 -18.86 29.18 18.54
CA PRO A 645 -19.79 28.13 18.10
C PRO A 645 -20.97 28.69 17.28
N GLY A 646 -21.47 27.92 16.31
CA GLY A 646 -22.66 28.27 15.52
C GLY A 646 -24.00 28.15 16.27
N THR A 647 -23.97 27.87 17.57
CA THR A 647 -25.16 27.67 18.43
C THR A 647 -25.28 28.76 19.49
N SER A 648 -26.51 29.05 19.93
CA SER A 648 -26.81 30.01 20.99
C SER A 648 -26.79 29.38 22.38
N THR A 649 -26.24 30.07 23.38
CA THR A 649 -26.40 29.72 24.80
C THR A 649 -27.75 30.19 25.35
N LEU A 650 -28.21 31.38 24.97
CA LEU A 650 -29.55 31.87 25.32
C LEU A 650 -30.08 32.85 24.27
N ASN A 651 -31.40 32.85 24.06
CA ASN A 651 -32.09 33.73 23.13
C ASN A 651 -32.96 34.73 23.92
N PHE A 652 -33.05 35.97 23.44
CA PHE A 652 -33.76 37.06 24.11
C PHE A 652 -34.48 37.99 23.11
N GLN A 653 -35.50 38.68 23.59
CA GLN A 653 -36.19 39.78 22.90
C GLN A 653 -35.71 41.13 23.40
N ALA A 654 -35.95 42.20 22.62
CA ALA A 654 -35.63 43.57 23.05
C ALA A 654 -36.30 43.93 24.39
N GLY A 655 -35.56 44.56 25.30
CA GLY A 655 -36.00 44.92 26.65
C GLY A 655 -36.17 43.74 27.62
N GLN A 656 -35.98 42.49 27.18
CA GLN A 656 -36.23 41.31 28.00
C GLN A 656 -34.96 40.84 28.73
N THR A 657 -34.97 40.90 30.05
CA THR A 657 -33.94 40.23 30.86
C THR A 657 -34.19 38.72 30.86
N ARG A 658 -33.24 37.93 30.35
CA ARG A 658 -33.33 36.46 30.28
C ARG A 658 -32.04 35.81 30.75
N ALA A 659 -32.19 34.71 31.48
CA ALA A 659 -31.08 33.89 31.95
C ALA A 659 -31.18 32.44 31.45
N ASN A 660 -30.03 31.78 31.33
CA ASN A 660 -29.91 30.34 31.09
C ASN A 660 -28.69 29.74 31.79
N ASN A 661 -28.80 28.51 32.29
CA ASN A 661 -27.67 27.78 32.85
C ASN A 661 -26.83 27.13 31.73
N ALA A 662 -25.51 27.11 31.91
CA ALA A 662 -24.57 26.50 30.98
C ALA A 662 -23.33 25.95 31.73
N VAL A 663 -22.72 24.91 31.18
CA VAL A 663 -21.35 24.52 31.52
C VAL A 663 -20.45 24.96 30.36
N VAL A 664 -19.41 25.72 30.67
CA VAL A 664 -18.55 26.36 29.66
C VAL A 664 -17.10 26.01 29.96
N LEU A 665 -16.41 25.44 28.97
CA LEU A 665 -14.97 25.21 29.01
C LEU A 665 -14.23 26.56 29.11
N LEU A 666 -13.18 26.60 29.93
CA LEU A 666 -12.28 27.75 29.99
C LEU A 666 -11.23 27.68 28.88
N ALA A 667 -10.61 28.80 28.57
CA ALA A 667 -9.52 28.85 27.60
C ALA A 667 -8.39 27.86 27.95
N SER A 668 -7.93 27.14 26.93
CA SER A 668 -6.94 26.06 27.07
C SER A 668 -5.51 26.55 27.36
N ASP A 669 -5.25 27.83 27.15
CA ASP A 669 -3.96 28.50 27.38
C ASP A 669 -3.68 28.84 28.85
N GLY A 670 -4.60 28.47 29.76
CA GLY A 670 -4.47 28.73 31.19
C GLY A 670 -4.85 30.16 31.60
N SER A 671 -5.34 30.99 30.67
CA SER A 671 -5.85 32.34 30.99
C SER A 671 -7.12 32.32 31.86
N GLY A 672 -7.82 31.18 31.90
CA GLY A 672 -9.05 31.02 32.70
C GLY A 672 -10.19 31.90 32.21
N THR A 673 -10.27 32.08 30.89
CA THR A 673 -11.21 33.02 30.26
C THR A 673 -12.40 32.36 29.58
N VAL A 674 -13.54 33.07 29.55
CA VAL A 674 -14.75 32.76 28.79
C VAL A 674 -15.01 33.88 27.78
N GLY A 675 -15.21 33.51 26.52
CA GLY A 675 -15.69 34.40 25.46
C GLY A 675 -17.22 34.47 25.44
N VAL A 676 -17.76 35.66 25.17
CA VAL A 676 -19.20 35.91 24.98
C VAL A 676 -19.41 36.67 23.68
N LEU A 677 -20.19 36.10 22.77
CA LEU A 677 -20.73 36.79 21.60
C LEU A 677 -22.09 37.39 21.93
N ASN A 678 -22.32 38.66 21.59
CA ASN A 678 -23.65 39.24 21.41
C ASN A 678 -24.06 39.14 19.94
N GLY A 679 -24.91 38.17 19.60
CA GLY A 679 -25.41 37.94 18.24
C GLY A 679 -26.59 38.83 17.84
N SER A 680 -26.89 39.90 18.60
CA SER A 680 -27.98 40.83 18.28
C SER A 680 -27.47 42.09 17.55
N PRO A 681 -28.34 42.80 16.80
CA PRO A 681 -28.00 44.08 16.18
C PRO A 681 -28.05 45.26 17.17
N GLY A 682 -28.27 45.01 18.47
CA GLY A 682 -28.31 46.03 19.53
C GLY A 682 -27.33 45.71 20.65
N ALA A 683 -27.01 46.70 21.50
CA ALA A 683 -26.18 46.45 22.68
C ALA A 683 -26.95 45.66 23.76
N THR A 684 -26.26 44.85 24.55
CA THR A 684 -26.84 44.17 25.71
C THR A 684 -25.86 44.11 26.86
N HIS A 685 -26.36 44.26 28.09
CA HIS A 685 -25.58 43.88 29.25
C HIS A 685 -25.61 42.36 29.41
N VAL A 686 -24.47 41.80 29.80
CA VAL A 686 -24.24 40.41 30.15
C VAL A 686 -23.88 40.30 31.63
N LEU A 687 -24.43 39.30 32.30
CA LEU A 687 -24.02 38.84 33.62
C LEU A 687 -23.60 37.38 33.50
N VAL A 688 -22.54 37.00 34.22
CA VAL A 688 -22.13 35.59 34.37
C VAL A 688 -21.99 35.30 35.85
N ASP A 689 -22.95 34.54 36.37
CA ASP A 689 -22.95 34.08 37.75
C ASP A 689 -22.44 32.63 37.78
N VAL A 690 -21.31 32.38 38.45
CA VAL A 690 -20.69 31.05 38.59
C VAL A 690 -21.28 30.36 39.82
N ASN A 691 -21.64 29.08 39.70
CA ASN A 691 -22.15 28.27 40.82
C ASN A 691 -21.24 27.07 41.16
N GLY A 692 -20.27 26.74 40.30
CA GLY A 692 -19.25 25.73 40.53
C GLY A 692 -18.26 25.67 39.37
N TYR A 693 -17.23 24.84 39.52
CA TYR A 693 -16.19 24.66 38.51
C TYR A 693 -15.75 23.20 38.42
N PHE A 694 -15.06 22.86 37.34
CA PHE A 694 -14.56 21.53 37.03
C PHE A 694 -13.03 21.58 37.00
N GLU A 695 -12.33 20.77 37.79
CA GLU A 695 -10.86 20.64 37.76
C GLU A 695 -10.36 19.20 37.90
#